data_AF-A0AAE4JVW1-F1
#
_entry.id   AF-A0AAE4JVW1-F1
#
_cell.length_a   1.000
_cell.length_b   1.000
_cell.length_c   1.000
_cell.angle_alpha   90.00
_cell.angle_beta   90.00
_cell.angle_gamma   90.00
#
_symmetry.space_group_name_H-M   'P 1'
#
loop_
_entity.id
_entity.type
_entity.pdbx_description
1 polymer ?
#
loop_
_entity_poly.entity_id
_entity_poly.type
_entity_poly.pdbx_seq_one_letter_code
_entity_poly.pdbx_strand_id
1 'polypeptide(L)'
;MQEILYLEVPTPVTTDVQAWLQSQFQPFAGQIQATTAGIRWQFPGTASELSVFAWSLQRTTYLKVFRWGQSPVPQESSLLQHLKKSLHTAFPLQHPEPPEIDLSQNSIFTALEPFYPRTVKYFQQMPNGEADLQRVYWWEQRWRQGVRHPQAPQQVVSQSSELAETPNFDLIYIGGALGVVHAAVMARLGYRVLLLERLPFGRMNREWNISRAEFQHLIDLGLFTAAEFASIIAREYVDGFNQFFAATTPKHCQAPILHTPTVLNIALDSSRFLQLCGQKLRQAGGEIWDETEFIKATVHPNAVQIQATHRPTAQPQTATGRLLVDAMGTASPIAWQLNGGRAFDSVCPTVGAIISGLDPQVWDADYGDVLNSHGDLSRGRQLIWELFPAAGDELTIYLFHYHKVHPDNPGSLLEMYEDFFEILPEYRRCDLDDLAWIKPTFGYIPGHFSLYRQDRTIAFDRLVTIGDAASLQSPLVFTGFGSLVRNLPRLTDLLQTALKHDLLQSEQLNQIRAFQSNTAVTWLFSRGMMVPTGRNLPPNRVNAMLNTFFGILAGESPELADRFIKDRAGWWPFNRMAITAAWKNPGLLYWIWDMVGPWDMTRWLGSYFTFTWAAFLNALFGAWLPGLIRKSQAWLEPKFPQVWFRLLCWSYDLTYSVGQPRIEQTLPTLPRPGTTLPRPMVTAGTIQSPNP
;
A
#
# COMPACT_ATOMS: atom_id res chain seq x y z
N MET A 1 12.76 -41.64 -6.84
CA MET A 1 11.51 -40.85 -6.83
C MET A 1 11.85 -39.43 -7.27
N GLN A 2 11.18 -38.88 -8.28
CA GLN A 2 11.44 -37.53 -8.82
C GLN A 2 10.15 -36.72 -8.86
N GLU A 3 10.13 -35.50 -8.30
CA GLU A 3 9.01 -34.57 -8.46
C GLU A 3 8.94 -34.10 -9.91
N ILE A 4 7.79 -34.26 -10.55
CA ILE A 4 7.59 -33.90 -11.98
C ILE A 4 6.44 -32.92 -12.20
N LEU A 5 5.59 -32.71 -11.18
CA LEU A 5 4.51 -31.73 -11.22
C LEU A 5 4.19 -31.24 -9.81
N TYR A 6 3.99 -29.94 -9.68
CA TYR A 6 3.50 -29.28 -8.47
C TYR A 6 2.45 -28.24 -8.85
N LEU A 7 1.24 -28.37 -8.31
CA LEU A 7 0.08 -27.55 -8.63
C LEU A 7 -0.58 -27.03 -7.36
N GLU A 8 -1.15 -25.84 -7.48
CA GLU A 8 -2.13 -25.30 -6.55
C GLU A 8 -3.51 -25.78 -7.00
N VAL A 9 -4.35 -26.15 -6.04
CA VAL A 9 -5.77 -26.42 -6.23
C VAL A 9 -6.53 -25.43 -5.35
N PRO A 10 -7.21 -24.42 -5.93
CA PRO A 10 -7.69 -23.24 -5.21
C PRO A 10 -8.95 -23.52 -4.37
N THR A 11 -8.87 -24.51 -3.47
CA THR A 11 -9.92 -24.92 -2.54
C THR A 11 -9.32 -25.23 -1.16
N PRO A 12 -9.98 -24.84 -0.06
CA PRO A 12 -9.58 -25.25 1.28
C PRO A 12 -9.91 -26.72 1.57
N VAL A 13 -10.76 -27.37 0.77
CA VAL A 13 -11.29 -28.71 1.07
C VAL A 13 -10.45 -29.79 0.38
N THR A 14 -9.37 -30.22 1.03
CA THR A 14 -8.45 -31.23 0.46
C THR A 14 -9.11 -32.58 0.23
N THR A 15 -10.09 -32.96 1.06
CA THR A 15 -10.84 -34.21 0.93
C THR A 15 -11.60 -34.29 -0.38
N ASP A 16 -12.12 -33.16 -0.88
CA ASP A 16 -12.83 -33.12 -2.17
C ASP A 16 -11.89 -33.38 -3.33
N VAL A 17 -10.66 -32.83 -3.26
CA VAL A 17 -9.61 -33.08 -4.26
C VAL A 17 -9.19 -34.54 -4.25
N GLN A 18 -9.02 -35.13 -3.06
CA GLN A 18 -8.70 -36.55 -2.92
C GLN A 18 -9.82 -37.45 -3.46
N ALA A 19 -11.08 -37.17 -3.11
CA ALA A 19 -12.24 -37.91 -3.59
C ALA A 19 -12.39 -37.81 -5.11
N TRP A 20 -12.17 -36.62 -5.67
CA TRP A 20 -12.18 -36.39 -7.11
C TRP A 20 -11.08 -37.19 -7.82
N LEU A 21 -9.84 -37.17 -7.31
CA LEU A 21 -8.73 -37.95 -7.87
C LEU A 21 -9.01 -39.46 -7.88
N GLN A 22 -9.69 -39.95 -6.84
CA GLN A 22 -9.91 -41.39 -6.65
C GLN A 22 -11.12 -41.93 -7.42
N SER A 23 -12.17 -41.13 -7.59
CA SER A 23 -13.45 -41.61 -8.12
C SER A 23 -13.93 -40.93 -9.40
N GLN A 24 -13.48 -39.70 -9.69
CA GLN A 24 -14.00 -38.89 -10.81
C GLN A 24 -12.96 -38.65 -11.89
N PHE A 25 -11.67 -38.53 -11.55
CA PHE A 25 -10.61 -38.32 -12.52
C PHE A 25 -10.46 -39.56 -13.42
N GLN A 26 -10.71 -39.39 -14.71
CA GLN A 26 -10.58 -40.44 -15.71
C GLN A 26 -9.29 -40.23 -16.53
N PRO A 27 -8.21 -40.97 -16.24
CA PRO A 27 -7.00 -40.93 -17.04
C PRO A 27 -7.24 -41.60 -18.39
N PHE A 28 -6.63 -41.08 -19.46
CA PHE A 28 -6.73 -41.70 -20.78
C PHE A 28 -5.81 -42.93 -20.96
N ALA A 29 -4.89 -43.17 -20.02
CA ALA A 29 -4.01 -44.35 -19.99
C ALA A 29 -3.60 -44.70 -18.55
N GLY A 30 -3.25 -45.97 -18.30
CA GLY A 30 -2.91 -46.46 -16.96
C GLY A 30 -4.12 -46.72 -16.07
N GLN A 31 -3.88 -47.26 -14.88
CA GLN A 31 -4.89 -47.60 -13.88
C GLN A 31 -4.64 -46.83 -12.58
N ILE A 32 -5.71 -46.35 -11.95
CA ILE A 32 -5.67 -45.64 -10.68
C ILE A 32 -5.89 -46.63 -9.54
N GLN A 33 -4.98 -46.62 -8.58
CA GLN A 33 -5.13 -47.25 -7.28
C GLN A 33 -5.26 -46.16 -6.22
N ALA A 34 -6.41 -46.09 -5.55
CA ALA A 34 -6.65 -45.14 -4.47
C ALA A 34 -5.70 -45.38 -3.28
N THR A 35 -5.31 -44.29 -2.62
CA THR A 35 -4.52 -44.29 -1.38
C THR A 35 -5.11 -43.29 -0.40
N THR A 36 -4.65 -43.27 0.86
CA THR A 36 -5.19 -42.37 1.89
C THR A 36 -5.11 -40.89 1.53
N ALA A 37 -4.06 -40.44 0.84
CA ALA A 37 -3.81 -39.03 0.55
C ALA A 37 -3.87 -38.68 -0.96
N GLY A 38 -4.29 -39.61 -1.81
CA GLY A 38 -4.28 -39.43 -3.25
C GLY A 38 -4.38 -40.74 -4.01
N ILE A 39 -3.55 -40.93 -5.03
CA ILE A 39 -3.57 -42.10 -5.93
C ILE A 39 -2.16 -42.58 -6.32
N ARG A 40 -2.04 -43.87 -6.61
CA ARG A 40 -0.95 -44.44 -7.44
C ARG A 40 -1.49 -44.66 -8.84
N TRP A 41 -0.74 -44.24 -9.84
CA TRP A 41 -1.12 -44.34 -11.25
C TRP A 41 -0.16 -45.31 -11.95
N GLN A 42 -0.66 -46.52 -12.19
CA GLN A 42 0.10 -47.67 -12.65
C GLN A 42 -0.06 -47.90 -14.15
N PHE A 43 1.01 -48.31 -14.82
CA PHE A 43 1.04 -48.54 -16.26
C PHE A 43 1.47 -49.99 -16.54
N PRO A 44 0.57 -50.86 -17.04
CA PRO A 44 0.89 -52.24 -17.33
C PRO A 44 2.15 -52.36 -18.22
N GLY A 45 3.06 -53.26 -17.86
CA GLY A 45 4.31 -53.48 -18.60
C GLY A 45 5.40 -52.42 -18.36
N THR A 46 5.16 -51.44 -17.49
CA THR A 46 6.16 -50.40 -17.12
C THR A 46 6.55 -50.57 -15.66
N ALA A 47 7.86 -50.53 -15.37
CA ALA A 47 8.37 -50.62 -13.99
C ALA A 47 8.20 -49.30 -13.20
N SER A 48 7.95 -48.20 -13.89
CA SER A 48 7.68 -46.88 -13.31
C SER A 48 6.17 -46.65 -13.13
N GLU A 49 5.82 -45.96 -12.07
CA GLU A 49 4.45 -45.45 -11.82
C GLU A 49 4.49 -43.98 -11.39
N LEU A 50 3.33 -43.33 -11.36
CA LEU A 50 3.20 -41.98 -10.82
C LEU A 50 2.50 -42.02 -9.46
N SER A 51 3.11 -41.42 -8.43
CA SER A 51 2.49 -41.21 -7.13
C SER A 51 1.95 -39.79 -7.07
N VAL A 52 0.63 -39.64 -6.91
CA VAL A 52 -0.06 -38.35 -6.83
C VAL A 52 -0.66 -38.21 -5.44
N PHE A 53 -0.39 -37.10 -4.76
CA PHE A 53 -1.02 -36.82 -3.46
C PHE A 53 -1.39 -35.36 -3.32
N ALA A 54 -2.41 -35.12 -2.49
CA ALA A 54 -2.91 -33.81 -2.14
C ALA A 54 -2.72 -33.54 -0.65
N TRP A 55 -2.35 -32.30 -0.32
CA TRP A 55 -2.12 -31.81 1.05
C TRP A 55 -2.55 -30.34 1.12
N SER A 56 -2.69 -29.78 2.32
CA SER A 56 -3.06 -28.38 2.51
C SER A 56 -2.09 -27.60 3.38
N LEU A 57 -2.06 -26.29 3.15
CA LEU A 57 -1.44 -25.26 3.97
C LEU A 57 -2.07 -23.92 3.59
N GLN A 58 -2.13 -22.95 4.51
CA GLN A 58 -2.66 -21.61 4.23
C GLN A 58 -4.07 -21.62 3.64
N ARG A 59 -4.96 -22.47 4.18
CA ARG A 59 -6.34 -22.63 3.72
C ARG A 59 -6.45 -22.92 2.20
N THR A 60 -5.46 -23.62 1.65
CA THR A 60 -5.39 -24.01 0.23
C THR A 60 -4.90 -25.45 0.11
N THR A 61 -5.35 -26.14 -0.95
CA THR A 61 -4.88 -27.48 -1.30
C THR A 61 -3.80 -27.42 -2.37
N TYR A 62 -2.81 -28.29 -2.27
CA TYR A 62 -1.74 -28.47 -3.22
C TYR A 62 -1.69 -29.91 -3.68
N LEU A 63 -1.24 -30.13 -4.92
CA LEU A 63 -1.07 -31.44 -5.52
C LEU A 63 0.35 -31.62 -6.04
N LYS A 64 0.98 -32.74 -5.70
CA LYS A 64 2.27 -33.14 -6.26
C LYS A 64 2.17 -34.46 -7.01
N VAL A 65 2.93 -34.58 -8.09
CA VAL A 65 3.14 -35.84 -8.81
C VAL A 65 4.61 -36.19 -8.77
N PHE A 66 4.89 -37.41 -8.35
CA PHE A 66 6.22 -37.98 -8.34
C PHE A 66 6.31 -39.18 -9.26
N ARG A 67 7.35 -39.25 -10.07
CA ARG A 67 7.73 -40.47 -10.76
C ARG A 67 8.39 -41.43 -9.77
N TRP A 68 7.80 -42.59 -9.59
CA TRP A 68 8.36 -43.70 -8.85
C TRP A 68 8.93 -44.74 -9.82
N GLY A 69 10.19 -44.55 -10.20
CA GLY A 69 10.92 -45.37 -11.17
C GLY A 69 12.07 -44.61 -11.83
N GLN A 70 12.88 -45.28 -12.64
CA GLN A 70 14.07 -44.69 -13.29
C GLN A 70 13.76 -44.09 -14.67
N SER A 71 12.66 -44.50 -15.32
CA SER A 71 12.30 -44.07 -16.68
C SER A 71 10.90 -43.43 -16.72
N PRO A 72 10.65 -42.43 -17.59
CA PRO A 72 9.31 -41.86 -17.76
C PRO A 72 8.25 -42.92 -18.08
N VAL A 73 7.03 -42.71 -17.60
CA VAL A 73 5.88 -43.54 -18.00
C VAL A 73 5.46 -43.21 -19.44
N PRO A 74 4.75 -44.12 -20.16
CA PRO A 74 4.26 -43.83 -21.49
C PRO A 74 3.41 -42.56 -21.54
N GLN A 75 3.72 -41.63 -22.46
CA GLN A 75 2.99 -40.38 -22.65
C GLN A 75 2.93 -39.45 -21.42
N GLU A 76 3.92 -39.53 -20.53
CA GLU A 76 3.94 -38.79 -19.25
C GLU A 76 3.56 -37.31 -19.37
N SER A 77 4.16 -36.56 -20.30
CA SER A 77 3.83 -35.13 -20.48
C SER A 77 2.36 -34.89 -20.80
N SER A 78 1.76 -35.73 -21.65
CA SER A 78 0.34 -35.64 -22.02
C SER A 78 -0.57 -36.02 -20.83
N LEU A 79 -0.17 -37.01 -20.04
CA LEU A 79 -0.88 -37.43 -18.82
C LEU A 79 -0.91 -36.30 -17.78
N LEU A 80 0.24 -35.65 -17.54
CA LEU A 80 0.34 -34.51 -16.62
C LEU A 80 -0.46 -33.29 -17.10
N GLN A 81 -0.47 -33.01 -18.41
CA GLN A 81 -1.29 -31.95 -18.99
C GLN A 81 -2.79 -32.23 -18.85
N HIS A 82 -3.20 -33.48 -19.09
CA HIS A 82 -4.59 -33.91 -18.89
C HIS A 82 -5.01 -33.75 -17.42
N LEU A 83 -4.21 -34.28 -16.48
CA LEU A 83 -4.44 -34.10 -15.05
C LEU A 83 -4.59 -32.62 -14.69
N LYS A 84 -3.64 -31.77 -15.10
CA LYS A 84 -3.69 -30.33 -14.84
C LYS A 84 -4.97 -29.68 -15.38
N LYS A 85 -5.35 -29.98 -16.62
CA LYS A 85 -6.55 -29.43 -17.25
C LYS A 85 -7.81 -29.89 -16.54
N SER A 86 -7.95 -31.20 -16.29
CA SER A 86 -9.09 -31.78 -15.58
C SER A 86 -9.23 -31.23 -14.17
N LEU A 87 -8.12 -31.05 -13.46
CA LEU A 87 -8.10 -30.47 -12.12
C LEU A 87 -8.58 -29.02 -12.11
N HIS A 88 -8.09 -28.18 -13.04
CA HIS A 88 -8.56 -26.79 -13.15
C HIS A 88 -10.03 -26.68 -13.60
N THR A 89 -10.56 -27.67 -14.31
CA THR A 89 -11.99 -27.74 -14.63
C THR A 89 -12.83 -28.12 -13.42
N ALA A 90 -12.35 -29.06 -12.60
CA ALA A 90 -13.05 -29.50 -11.39
C ALA A 90 -12.99 -28.48 -10.25
N PHE A 91 -11.87 -27.77 -10.13
CA PHE A 91 -11.61 -26.79 -9.07
C PHE A 91 -11.14 -25.46 -9.69
N PRO A 92 -12.03 -24.74 -10.40
CA PRO A 92 -11.68 -23.46 -10.99
C PRO A 92 -11.38 -22.43 -9.89
N LEU A 93 -10.44 -21.52 -10.16
CA LEU A 93 -10.19 -20.39 -9.29
C LEU A 93 -11.43 -19.49 -9.27
N GLN A 94 -11.97 -19.22 -8.07
CA GLN A 94 -13.12 -18.36 -7.86
C GLN A 94 -12.73 -17.06 -7.14
N HIS A 95 -13.51 -16.01 -7.39
CA HIS A 95 -13.37 -14.71 -6.76
C HIS A 95 -14.72 -14.36 -6.12
N PRO A 96 -14.96 -14.77 -4.85
CA PRO A 96 -16.26 -14.60 -4.23
C PRO A 96 -16.62 -13.12 -4.04
N GLU A 97 -17.92 -12.86 -4.16
CA GLU A 97 -18.51 -11.57 -3.85
C GLU A 97 -18.86 -11.48 -2.37
N PRO A 98 -18.72 -10.29 -1.75
CA PRO A 98 -19.24 -10.08 -0.42
C PRO A 98 -20.76 -10.29 -0.45
N PRO A 99 -21.34 -10.98 0.55
CA PRO A 99 -22.77 -11.21 0.61
C PRO A 99 -23.52 -9.87 0.73
N GLU A 100 -24.65 -9.74 0.03
CA GLU A 100 -25.57 -8.64 0.24
C GLU A 100 -26.34 -8.87 1.54
N ILE A 101 -26.16 -7.98 2.51
CA ILE A 101 -26.75 -8.10 3.85
C ILE A 101 -27.66 -6.93 4.17
N ASP A 102 -28.75 -7.20 4.88
CA ASP A 102 -29.67 -6.19 5.40
C ASP A 102 -29.39 -5.91 6.88
N LEU A 103 -28.73 -4.78 7.13
CA LEU A 103 -28.40 -4.30 8.47
C LEU A 103 -29.57 -3.56 9.17
N SER A 104 -30.73 -3.42 8.51
CA SER A 104 -31.93 -2.85 9.15
C SER A 104 -32.62 -3.84 10.08
N GLN A 105 -32.45 -5.14 9.84
CA GLN A 105 -33.10 -6.22 10.60
C GLN A 105 -32.11 -7.04 11.45
N ASN A 106 -30.84 -7.13 11.05
CA ASN A 106 -29.85 -7.98 11.69
C ASN A 106 -28.58 -7.22 12.06
N SER A 107 -27.90 -7.68 13.11
CA SER A 107 -26.52 -7.26 13.38
C SER A 107 -25.60 -7.70 12.24
N ILE A 108 -24.47 -7.00 12.09
CA ILE A 108 -23.43 -7.39 11.12
C ILE A 108 -22.91 -8.81 11.38
N PHE A 109 -22.89 -9.24 12.66
CA PHE A 109 -22.45 -10.56 13.06
C PHE A 109 -23.39 -11.64 12.57
N THR A 110 -24.69 -11.53 12.87
CA THR A 110 -25.68 -12.52 12.45
C THR A 110 -25.77 -12.61 10.92
N ALA A 111 -25.65 -11.48 10.23
CA ALA A 111 -25.75 -11.45 8.77
C ALA A 111 -24.53 -12.07 8.06
N LEU A 112 -23.33 -11.99 8.64
CA LEU A 112 -22.10 -12.51 8.03
C LEU A 112 -21.68 -13.91 8.52
N GLU A 113 -22.19 -14.37 9.65
CA GLU A 113 -21.80 -15.66 10.27
C GLU A 113 -21.90 -16.87 9.32
N PRO A 114 -22.93 -17.02 8.46
CA PRO A 114 -23.02 -18.15 7.53
C PRO A 114 -21.92 -18.18 6.46
N PHE A 115 -21.24 -17.06 6.23
CA PHE A 115 -20.23 -16.88 5.18
C PHE A 115 -18.82 -16.78 5.76
N TYR A 116 -18.67 -16.10 6.90
CA TYR A 116 -17.40 -15.77 7.55
C TYR A 116 -17.44 -16.10 9.05
N PRO A 117 -17.62 -17.37 9.43
CA PRO A 117 -17.85 -17.76 10.82
C PRO A 117 -16.67 -17.42 11.74
N ARG A 118 -15.41 -17.59 11.29
CA ARG A 118 -14.27 -17.23 12.13
C ARG A 118 -14.15 -15.73 12.29
N THR A 119 -14.36 -14.99 11.20
CA THR A 119 -14.36 -13.52 11.23
C THR A 119 -15.37 -13.01 12.25
N VAL A 120 -16.61 -13.51 12.23
CA VAL A 120 -17.63 -13.12 13.21
C VAL A 120 -17.22 -13.50 14.63
N LYS A 121 -16.79 -14.75 14.85
CA LYS A 121 -16.37 -15.24 16.18
C LYS A 121 -15.34 -14.34 16.84
N TYR A 122 -14.27 -13.97 16.13
CA TYR A 122 -13.18 -13.21 16.75
C TYR A 122 -13.42 -11.71 16.76
N PHE A 123 -14.18 -11.14 15.81
CA PHE A 123 -14.62 -9.76 15.96
C PHE A 123 -15.54 -9.58 17.18
N GLN A 124 -16.39 -10.55 17.54
CA GLN A 124 -17.20 -10.49 18.76
C GLN A 124 -16.35 -10.39 20.05
N GLN A 125 -15.09 -10.83 20.02
CA GLN A 125 -14.17 -10.75 21.16
C GLN A 125 -13.47 -9.39 21.26
N MET A 126 -13.52 -8.56 20.20
CA MET A 126 -12.88 -7.25 20.15
C MET A 126 -13.77 -6.17 20.79
N PRO A 127 -13.22 -5.21 21.56
CA PRO A 127 -14.00 -4.18 22.26
C PRO A 127 -14.99 -3.37 21.40
N ASN A 128 -14.68 -3.12 20.12
CA ASN A 128 -15.55 -2.40 19.17
C ASN A 128 -15.88 -3.24 17.92
N GLY A 129 -15.85 -4.57 18.05
CA GLY A 129 -15.88 -5.48 16.92
C GLY A 129 -17.06 -5.30 15.95
N GLU A 130 -18.26 -5.02 16.45
CA GLU A 130 -19.42 -4.82 15.57
C GLU A 130 -19.23 -3.59 14.67
N ALA A 131 -18.87 -2.45 15.26
CA ALA A 131 -18.61 -1.22 14.52
C ALA A 131 -17.44 -1.39 13.55
N ASP A 132 -16.39 -2.10 13.95
CA ASP A 132 -15.24 -2.35 13.08
C ASP A 132 -15.57 -3.29 11.92
N LEU A 133 -16.36 -4.35 12.13
CA LEU A 133 -16.78 -5.25 11.06
C LEU A 133 -17.72 -4.54 10.07
N GLN A 134 -18.63 -3.68 10.55
CA GLN A 134 -19.44 -2.82 9.67
C GLN A 134 -18.56 -1.93 8.80
N ARG A 135 -17.44 -1.43 9.34
CA ARG A 135 -16.49 -0.61 8.59
C ARG A 135 -15.69 -1.41 7.56
N VAL A 136 -15.29 -2.64 7.89
CA VAL A 136 -14.67 -3.57 6.93
C VAL A 136 -15.61 -3.79 5.75
N TYR A 137 -16.87 -4.17 6.03
CA TYR A 137 -17.89 -4.38 5.02
C TYR A 137 -18.12 -3.12 4.16
N TRP A 138 -18.32 -1.96 4.78
CA TRP A 138 -18.50 -0.69 4.07
C TRP A 138 -17.32 -0.35 3.16
N TRP A 139 -16.08 -0.55 3.63
CA TRP A 139 -14.88 -0.21 2.86
C TRP A 139 -14.72 -1.15 1.66
N GLU A 140 -14.94 -2.45 1.83
CA GLU A 140 -14.92 -3.40 0.72
C GLU A 140 -15.97 -3.06 -0.34
N GLN A 141 -17.20 -2.71 0.06
CA GLN A 141 -18.24 -2.27 -0.87
C GLN A 141 -17.82 -1.00 -1.64
N ARG A 142 -17.29 0.01 -0.93
CA ARG A 142 -16.85 1.26 -1.55
C ARG A 142 -15.68 1.05 -2.51
N TRP A 143 -14.72 0.20 -2.14
CA TRP A 143 -13.59 -0.17 -2.99
C TRP A 143 -14.05 -0.87 -4.27
N ARG A 144 -14.87 -1.92 -4.13
CA ARG A 144 -15.43 -2.68 -5.26
C ARG A 144 -16.22 -1.79 -6.22
N GLN A 145 -17.02 -0.85 -5.69
CA GLN A 145 -17.75 0.11 -6.51
C GLN A 145 -16.82 0.95 -7.39
N GLY A 146 -15.71 1.46 -6.84
CA GLY A 146 -14.71 2.23 -7.58
C GLY A 146 -14.02 1.39 -8.67
N VAL A 147 -13.64 0.15 -8.34
CA VAL A 147 -12.94 -0.76 -9.26
C VAL A 147 -13.82 -1.23 -10.42
N ARG A 148 -15.14 -1.43 -10.19
CA ARG A 148 -16.08 -1.91 -11.22
C ARG A 148 -16.57 -0.85 -12.19
N HIS A 149 -16.69 0.39 -11.73
CA HIS A 149 -17.18 1.50 -12.55
C HIS A 149 -16.11 2.54 -12.83
N PRO A 150 -14.89 2.16 -13.27
CA PRO A 150 -13.79 3.08 -13.27
C PRO A 150 -13.88 4.09 -14.44
N GLN A 151 -14.71 3.84 -15.46
CA GLN A 151 -14.92 4.74 -16.59
C GLN A 151 -16.01 5.80 -16.37
N ALA A 152 -16.91 5.61 -15.40
CA ALA A 152 -17.97 6.55 -15.06
C ALA A 152 -17.95 6.84 -13.55
N PRO A 153 -16.87 7.46 -13.04
CA PRO A 153 -16.75 7.77 -11.62
C PRO A 153 -17.86 8.74 -11.19
N GLN A 154 -18.29 8.63 -9.94
CA GLN A 154 -19.23 9.56 -9.33
C GLN A 154 -18.68 10.99 -9.43
N GLN A 155 -19.43 11.90 -10.04
CA GLN A 155 -19.04 13.30 -10.12
C GLN A 155 -19.26 13.98 -8.76
N VAL A 156 -18.16 14.25 -8.06
CA VAL A 156 -18.12 14.93 -6.76
C VAL A 156 -17.43 16.29 -6.81
N VAL A 157 -16.69 16.59 -7.88
CA VAL A 157 -16.12 17.92 -8.14
C VAL A 157 -16.80 18.52 -9.38
N SER A 158 -17.34 19.72 -9.25
CA SER A 158 -17.90 20.51 -10.35
C SER A 158 -17.19 21.85 -10.48
N GLN A 159 -17.31 22.49 -11.64
CA GLN A 159 -16.83 23.84 -11.88
C GLN A 159 -18.00 24.83 -11.94
N SER A 160 -17.74 26.06 -11.50
CA SER A 160 -18.60 27.22 -11.71
C SER A 160 -17.79 28.36 -12.33
N SER A 161 -18.41 29.11 -13.24
CA SER A 161 -17.85 30.35 -13.78
C SER A 161 -18.07 31.55 -12.85
N GLU A 162 -18.94 31.42 -11.84
CA GLU A 162 -19.25 32.48 -10.89
C GLU A 162 -18.17 32.55 -9.80
N LEU A 163 -17.93 33.76 -9.29
CA LEU A 163 -17.08 33.93 -8.11
C LEU A 163 -17.81 33.42 -6.87
N ALA A 164 -17.10 32.68 -6.03
CA ALA A 164 -17.61 32.33 -4.71
C ALA A 164 -17.55 33.52 -3.76
N GLU A 165 -18.25 33.40 -2.64
CA GLU A 165 -18.05 34.24 -1.47
C GLU A 165 -16.58 34.23 -1.00
N THR A 166 -16.21 35.24 -0.20
CA THR A 166 -14.84 35.38 0.29
C THR A 166 -14.44 34.15 1.12
N PRO A 167 -13.32 33.47 0.79
CA PRO A 167 -12.90 32.27 1.51
C PRO A 167 -12.67 32.50 3.02
N ASN A 168 -13.36 31.71 3.84
CA ASN A 168 -13.16 31.66 5.29
C ASN A 168 -11.83 30.98 5.64
N PHE A 169 -11.38 30.06 4.79
CA PHE A 169 -10.15 29.31 4.94
C PHE A 169 -9.19 29.55 3.77
N ASP A 170 -7.90 29.38 4.01
CA ASP A 170 -6.91 29.31 2.92
C ASP A 170 -6.81 27.88 2.40
N LEU A 171 -6.90 26.90 3.30
CA LEU A 171 -6.83 25.48 2.99
C LEU A 171 -7.96 24.71 3.65
N ILE A 172 -8.59 23.81 2.90
CA ILE A 172 -9.50 22.81 3.41
C ILE A 172 -8.88 21.45 3.13
N TYR A 173 -8.66 20.65 4.16
CA TYR A 173 -8.20 19.26 4.04
C TYR A 173 -9.38 18.32 4.25
N ILE A 174 -9.49 17.27 3.43
CA ILE A 174 -10.47 16.19 3.64
C ILE A 174 -9.72 14.88 3.87
N GLY A 175 -9.90 14.26 5.04
CA GLY A 175 -9.15 13.09 5.50
C GLY A 175 -8.17 13.45 6.61
N GLY A 176 -8.47 13.03 7.84
CA GLY A 176 -7.77 13.39 9.07
C GLY A 176 -6.56 12.52 9.40
N ALA A 177 -6.43 11.36 8.77
CA ALA A 177 -5.32 10.42 8.93
C ALA A 177 -3.96 11.03 8.53
N LEU A 178 -3.61 10.99 7.25
CA LEU A 178 -2.38 11.59 6.73
C LEU A 178 -2.51 13.11 6.56
N GLY A 179 -3.72 13.60 6.32
CA GLY A 179 -3.99 15.02 6.07
C GLY A 179 -3.63 15.92 7.26
N VAL A 180 -3.84 15.47 8.49
CA VAL A 180 -3.56 16.31 9.68
C VAL A 180 -2.08 16.64 9.83
N VAL A 181 -1.20 15.74 9.38
CA VAL A 181 0.26 15.96 9.46
C VAL A 181 0.64 17.20 8.66
N HIS A 182 0.15 17.30 7.42
CA HIS A 182 0.41 18.48 6.58
C HIS A 182 -0.43 19.69 6.97
N ALA A 183 -1.69 19.49 7.37
CA ALA A 183 -2.56 20.57 7.85
C ALA A 183 -1.95 21.31 9.04
N ALA A 184 -1.37 20.59 10.01
CA ALA A 184 -0.69 21.17 11.16
C ALA A 184 0.54 22.00 10.76
N VAL A 185 1.32 21.53 9.77
CA VAL A 185 2.44 22.30 9.20
C VAL A 185 1.94 23.60 8.58
N MET A 186 0.93 23.52 7.70
CA MET A 186 0.41 24.70 7.00
C MET A 186 -0.23 25.71 7.96
N ALA A 187 -0.96 25.25 8.98
CA ALA A 187 -1.51 26.14 10.00
C ALA A 187 -0.41 26.87 10.78
N ARG A 188 0.68 26.18 11.13
CA ARG A 188 1.86 26.79 11.79
C ARG A 188 2.61 27.79 10.93
N LEU A 189 2.45 27.73 9.61
CA LEU A 189 2.93 28.75 8.68
C LEU A 189 2.01 29.98 8.62
N GLY A 190 0.90 29.99 9.37
CA GLY A 190 -0.03 31.12 9.50
C GLY A 190 -1.23 31.07 8.56
N TYR A 191 -1.46 29.95 7.86
CA TYR A 191 -2.64 29.78 7.01
C TYR A 191 -3.87 29.39 7.85
N ARG A 192 -5.06 29.84 7.43
CA ARG A 192 -6.34 29.39 8.00
C ARG A 192 -6.68 28.03 7.43
N VAL A 193 -6.69 27.01 8.28
CA VAL A 193 -6.85 25.62 7.85
C VAL A 193 -8.10 25.01 8.48
N LEU A 194 -8.92 24.39 7.65
CA LEU A 194 -9.99 23.49 8.09
C LEU A 194 -9.60 22.04 7.73
N LEU A 195 -9.78 21.11 8.66
CA LEU A 195 -9.63 19.67 8.44
C LEU A 195 -10.97 18.97 8.65
N LEU A 196 -11.43 18.21 7.66
CA LEU A 196 -12.61 17.37 7.75
C LEU A 196 -12.18 15.91 7.93
N GLU A 197 -12.80 15.21 8.87
CA GLU A 197 -12.65 13.77 9.10
C GLU A 197 -14.04 13.13 9.24
N ARG A 198 -14.25 12.01 8.54
CA ARG A 198 -15.53 11.30 8.49
C ARG A 198 -15.81 10.53 9.78
N LEU A 199 -14.77 10.13 10.50
CA LEU A 199 -14.82 9.40 11.76
C LEU A 199 -14.52 10.34 12.94
N PRO A 200 -14.61 9.85 14.19
CA PRO A 200 -14.03 10.57 15.32
C PRO A 200 -12.54 10.81 15.09
N PHE A 201 -12.08 12.06 15.28
CA PHE A 201 -10.70 12.42 14.99
C PHE A 201 -9.70 11.73 15.93
N GLY A 202 -8.52 11.40 15.42
CA GLY A 202 -7.42 10.80 16.20
C GLY A 202 -7.46 9.27 16.25
N ARG A 203 -8.26 8.62 15.40
CA ARG A 203 -8.28 7.16 15.24
C ARG A 203 -7.73 6.73 13.88
N MET A 204 -7.06 5.58 13.88
CA MET A 204 -6.38 4.97 12.74
C MET A 204 -6.86 3.53 12.53
N ASN A 205 -6.89 3.08 11.29
CA ASN A 205 -7.35 1.72 10.93
C ASN A 205 -6.19 0.72 10.89
N ARG A 206 -4.96 1.23 10.89
CA ARG A 206 -3.71 0.47 10.84
C ARG A 206 -2.73 1.17 11.75
N GLU A 207 -1.83 0.42 12.36
CA GLU A 207 -0.72 0.99 13.12
C GLU A 207 0.41 1.42 12.19
N TRP A 208 1.20 2.40 12.66
CA TRP A 208 2.33 2.91 11.90
C TRP A 208 3.64 2.53 12.53
N ASN A 209 4.49 1.94 11.70
CA ASN A 209 5.88 1.75 11.98
C ASN A 209 6.73 2.73 11.18
N ILE A 210 7.84 3.16 11.75
CA ILE A 210 8.81 4.06 11.10
C ILE A 210 10.21 3.78 11.65
N SER A 211 11.24 4.30 11.00
CA SER A 211 12.59 4.36 11.57
C SER A 211 12.90 5.71 12.21
N ARG A 212 13.84 5.76 13.16
CA ARG A 212 14.33 7.04 13.72
C ARG A 212 14.80 8.00 12.64
N ALA A 213 15.54 7.48 11.65
CA ALA A 213 16.08 8.27 10.56
C ALA A 213 14.99 8.88 9.67
N GLU A 214 13.87 8.19 9.44
CA GLU A 214 12.74 8.75 8.69
C GLU A 214 11.96 9.77 9.52
N PHE A 215 11.69 9.48 10.79
CA PHE A 215 10.97 10.42 11.67
C PHE A 215 11.75 11.72 11.89
N GLN A 216 13.09 11.67 11.82
CA GLN A 216 13.95 12.85 11.92
C GLN A 216 13.52 13.99 10.97
N HIS A 217 12.96 13.67 9.79
CA HIS A 217 12.44 14.68 8.87
C HIS A 217 11.33 15.55 9.48
N LEU A 218 10.48 15.01 10.35
CA LEU A 218 9.45 15.78 11.05
C LEU A 218 10.03 16.66 12.16
N ILE A 219 11.14 16.23 12.76
CA ILE A 219 11.86 17.00 13.78
C ILE A 219 12.63 18.15 13.13
N ASP A 220 13.35 17.87 12.05
CA ASP A 220 14.13 18.86 11.31
C ASP A 220 13.22 19.91 10.64
N LEU A 221 12.04 19.50 10.16
CA LEU A 221 11.00 20.44 9.70
C LEU A 221 10.46 21.30 10.85
N GLY A 222 10.64 20.87 12.11
CA GLY A 222 10.19 21.56 13.31
C GLY A 222 8.75 21.25 13.70
N LEU A 223 8.10 20.25 13.10
CA LEU A 223 6.73 19.84 13.45
C LEU A 223 6.69 19.19 14.83
N PHE A 224 7.67 18.31 15.09
CA PHE A 224 7.87 17.60 16.35
C PHE A 224 9.19 17.98 17.01
N THR A 225 9.26 17.83 18.32
CA THR A 225 10.52 17.83 19.07
C THR A 225 10.99 16.38 19.32
N ALA A 226 12.27 16.20 19.67
CA ALA A 226 12.78 14.89 20.08
C ALA A 226 12.05 14.32 21.31
N ALA A 227 11.62 15.19 22.24
CA ALA A 227 10.86 14.79 23.42
C ALA A 227 9.44 14.34 23.04
N GLU A 228 8.77 15.05 22.13
CA GLU A 228 7.46 14.63 21.62
C GLU A 228 7.57 13.30 20.87
N PHE A 229 8.62 13.10 20.06
CA PHE A 229 8.88 11.83 19.39
C PHE A 229 9.06 10.70 20.40
N ALA A 230 9.92 10.87 21.40
CA ALA A 230 10.10 9.88 22.47
C ALA A 230 8.78 9.52 23.16
N SER A 231 7.87 10.50 23.29
CA SER A 231 6.57 10.30 23.95
C SER A 231 5.54 9.51 23.13
N ILE A 232 5.74 9.36 21.82
CA ILE A 232 4.85 8.60 20.91
C ILE A 232 5.45 7.27 20.46
N ILE A 233 6.66 6.92 20.90
CA ILE A 233 7.22 5.59 20.67
C ILE A 233 6.47 4.63 21.59
N ALA A 234 5.66 3.74 21.00
CA ALA A 234 5.03 2.65 21.74
C ALA A 234 6.05 1.55 22.02
N ARG A 235 6.88 1.24 21.02
CA ARG A 235 7.93 0.21 21.09
C ARG A 235 9.01 0.48 20.06
N GLU A 236 10.25 0.17 20.42
CA GLU A 236 11.36 0.03 19.48
C GLU A 236 11.93 -1.37 19.65
N TYR A 237 11.94 -2.16 18.58
CA TYR A 237 12.44 -3.53 18.61
C TYR A 237 13.87 -3.63 18.04
N VAL A 238 14.54 -4.72 18.34
CA VAL A 238 15.98 -4.93 18.09
C VAL A 238 16.27 -5.25 16.63
N ASP A 239 15.53 -6.19 16.05
CA ASP A 239 15.75 -6.59 14.66
C ASP A 239 14.47 -7.03 13.93
N GLY A 240 14.44 -6.79 12.62
CA GLY A 240 13.34 -7.11 11.73
C GLY A 240 13.77 -8.13 10.68
N PHE A 241 12.97 -9.17 10.47
CA PHE A 241 13.30 -10.26 9.57
C PHE A 241 12.49 -10.21 8.28
N ASN A 242 13.15 -10.49 7.17
CA ASN A 242 12.50 -10.75 5.89
C ASN A 242 12.84 -12.18 5.46
N GLN A 243 11.82 -13.02 5.35
CA GLN A 243 11.97 -14.46 5.10
C GLN A 243 10.81 -14.99 4.26
N PHE A 244 11.09 -15.75 3.21
CA PHE A 244 10.05 -16.29 2.34
C PHE A 244 10.09 -17.80 2.31
N PHE A 245 8.91 -18.43 2.24
CA PHE A 245 8.75 -19.87 2.24
C PHE A 245 9.66 -20.55 1.22
N ALA A 246 10.48 -21.48 1.71
CA ALA A 246 11.57 -22.09 0.93
C ALA A 246 11.44 -23.60 0.75
N ALA A 247 10.48 -24.25 1.42
CA ALA A 247 10.39 -25.73 1.47
C ALA A 247 10.16 -26.37 0.08
N THR A 248 9.51 -25.65 -0.83
CA THR A 248 9.22 -26.07 -2.21
C THR A 248 10.00 -25.24 -3.24
N THR A 249 10.77 -24.25 -2.79
CA THR A 249 11.55 -23.35 -3.65
C THR A 249 12.78 -24.09 -4.20
N PRO A 250 13.13 -23.92 -5.49
CA PRO A 250 14.34 -24.51 -6.05
C PRO A 250 15.59 -24.14 -5.24
N LYS A 251 16.50 -25.10 -4.99
CA LYS A 251 17.67 -24.90 -4.11
C LYS A 251 18.51 -23.66 -4.44
N HIS A 252 18.70 -23.35 -5.71
CA HIS A 252 19.49 -22.18 -6.15
C HIS A 252 18.77 -20.83 -5.94
N CYS A 253 17.45 -20.85 -5.72
CA CYS A 253 16.64 -19.68 -5.42
C CYS A 253 16.51 -19.42 -3.91
N GLN A 254 16.86 -20.37 -3.03
CA GLN A 254 16.73 -20.21 -1.59
C GLN A 254 17.68 -19.12 -1.06
N ALA A 255 17.29 -18.49 0.05
CA ALA A 255 18.01 -17.38 0.64
C ALA A 255 18.15 -17.52 2.16
N PRO A 256 19.21 -16.95 2.75
CA PRO A 256 19.24 -16.70 4.18
C PRO A 256 18.18 -15.64 4.56
N ILE A 257 17.90 -15.53 5.85
CA ILE A 257 17.07 -14.46 6.41
C ILE A 257 17.78 -13.13 6.16
N LEU A 258 17.04 -12.13 5.67
CA LEU A 258 17.52 -10.76 5.60
C LEU A 258 17.15 -10.03 6.89
N HIS A 259 18.17 -9.57 7.60
CA HIS A 259 18.08 -8.76 8.81
C HIS A 259 18.00 -7.27 8.47
N THR A 260 17.06 -6.54 9.08
CA THR A 260 16.82 -5.12 8.85
C THR A 260 16.51 -4.40 10.17
N PRO A 261 17.52 -4.15 11.02
CA PRO A 261 17.29 -3.72 12.40
C PRO A 261 16.72 -2.30 12.54
N THR A 262 16.83 -1.50 11.48
CA THR A 262 16.36 -0.11 11.47
C THR A 262 15.21 0.12 10.51
N VAL A 263 14.62 -0.91 9.92
CA VAL A 263 13.47 -0.79 9.02
C VAL A 263 12.20 -1.01 9.84
N LEU A 264 11.28 -0.04 9.82
CA LEU A 264 9.98 -0.14 10.53
C LEU A 264 10.14 -0.55 12.02
N ASN A 265 11.28 -0.22 12.62
CA ASN A 265 11.69 -0.76 13.92
C ASN A 265 11.02 -0.06 15.11
N ILE A 266 10.38 1.09 14.87
CA ILE A 266 9.62 1.83 15.87
C ILE A 266 8.14 1.71 15.53
N ALA A 267 7.37 1.09 16.43
CA ALA A 267 5.92 1.20 16.47
C ALA A 267 5.52 2.50 17.15
N LEU A 268 4.66 3.28 16.48
CA LEU A 268 4.14 4.54 17.01
C LEU A 268 2.82 4.29 17.74
N ASP A 269 2.59 5.04 18.83
CA ASP A 269 1.23 5.31 19.31
C ASP A 269 0.57 6.24 18.28
N SER A 270 -0.09 5.63 17.30
CA SER A 270 -0.70 6.30 16.16
C SER A 270 -1.77 7.31 16.61
N SER A 271 -2.53 6.99 17.66
CA SER A 271 -3.56 7.87 18.21
C SER A 271 -2.96 9.11 18.87
N ARG A 272 -1.94 8.94 19.71
CA ARG A 272 -1.23 10.07 20.33
C ARG A 272 -0.53 10.94 19.28
N PHE A 273 0.08 10.33 18.26
CA PHE A 273 0.68 11.07 17.14
C PHE A 273 -0.34 11.95 16.42
N LEU A 274 -1.52 11.41 16.08
CA LEU A 274 -2.58 12.18 15.43
C LEU A 274 -3.14 13.27 16.34
N GLN A 275 -3.33 12.98 17.63
CA GLN A 275 -3.78 13.96 18.60
C GLN A 275 -2.79 15.13 18.75
N LEU A 276 -1.48 14.86 18.81
CA LEU A 276 -0.46 15.91 18.84
C LEU A 276 -0.49 16.77 17.57
N CYS A 277 -0.64 16.16 16.38
CA CYS A 277 -0.83 16.91 15.13
C CYS A 277 -2.09 17.80 15.20
N GLY A 278 -3.22 17.26 15.67
CA GLY A 278 -4.47 18.00 15.81
C GLY A 278 -4.40 19.13 16.84
N GLN A 279 -3.68 18.93 17.95
CA GLN A 279 -3.40 19.96 18.94
C GLN A 279 -2.58 21.10 18.33
N LYS A 280 -1.50 20.78 17.59
CA LYS A 280 -0.67 21.78 16.89
C LYS A 280 -1.47 22.56 15.84
N LEU A 281 -2.35 21.88 15.10
CA LEU A 281 -3.29 22.50 14.16
C LEU A 281 -4.19 23.52 14.87
N ARG A 282 -4.88 23.11 15.95
CA ARG A 282 -5.78 23.99 16.72
C ARG A 282 -5.04 25.13 17.42
N GLN A 283 -3.85 24.88 17.97
CA GLN A 283 -3.00 25.92 18.58
C GLN A 283 -2.59 26.99 17.58
N ALA A 284 -2.43 26.62 16.30
CA ALA A 284 -2.16 27.55 15.22
C ALA A 284 -3.43 28.22 14.64
N GLY A 285 -4.61 27.98 15.25
CA GLY A 285 -5.89 28.58 14.86
C GLY A 285 -6.66 27.80 13.78
N GLY A 286 -6.25 26.57 13.47
CA GLY A 286 -6.99 25.70 12.56
C GLY A 286 -8.20 25.03 13.22
N GLU A 287 -9.16 24.63 12.40
CA GLU A 287 -10.38 23.95 12.81
C GLU A 287 -10.37 22.47 12.39
N ILE A 288 -11.03 21.63 13.18
CA ILE A 288 -11.25 20.22 12.87
C ILE A 288 -12.75 19.94 12.98
N TRP A 289 -13.35 19.50 11.88
CA TRP A 289 -14.70 18.95 11.84
C TRP A 289 -14.58 17.44 11.74
N ASP A 290 -14.74 16.76 12.86
CA ASP A 290 -14.80 15.31 12.92
C ASP A 290 -16.22 14.79 12.77
N GLU A 291 -16.35 13.49 12.50
CA GLU A 291 -17.62 12.85 12.18
C GLU A 291 -18.40 13.52 11.02
N THR A 292 -17.69 14.23 10.14
CA THR A 292 -18.25 15.00 9.03
C THR A 292 -17.87 14.38 7.70
N GLU A 293 -18.87 13.93 6.95
CA GLU A 293 -18.70 13.27 5.65
C GLU A 293 -18.68 14.29 4.51
N PHE A 294 -17.65 14.24 3.67
CA PHE A 294 -17.59 15.01 2.44
C PHE A 294 -18.58 14.47 1.39
N ILE A 295 -19.33 15.39 0.77
CA ILE A 295 -20.32 15.05 -0.26
C ILE A 295 -19.85 15.50 -1.65
N LYS A 296 -19.53 16.78 -1.81
CA LYS A 296 -19.08 17.36 -3.09
C LYS A 296 -18.33 18.68 -2.92
N ALA A 297 -17.63 19.10 -3.96
CA ALA A 297 -16.94 20.38 -4.06
C ALA A 297 -17.31 21.11 -5.36
N THR A 298 -17.51 22.42 -5.27
CA THR A 298 -17.63 23.32 -6.42
C THR A 298 -16.40 24.21 -6.50
N VAL A 299 -15.68 24.14 -7.62
CA VAL A 299 -14.50 24.97 -7.90
C VAL A 299 -14.95 26.23 -8.63
N HIS A 300 -14.61 27.38 -8.04
CA HIS A 300 -14.83 28.71 -8.57
C HIS A 300 -13.49 29.34 -9.00
N PRO A 301 -13.47 30.43 -9.80
CA PRO A 301 -12.22 31.06 -10.20
C PRO A 301 -11.38 31.57 -9.01
N ASN A 302 -12.02 32.00 -7.91
CA ASN A 302 -11.40 32.56 -6.71
C ASN A 302 -11.37 31.64 -5.48
N ALA A 303 -12.09 30.52 -5.50
CA ALA A 303 -12.25 29.66 -4.31
C ALA A 303 -12.71 28.24 -4.64
N VAL A 304 -12.79 27.41 -3.62
CA VAL A 304 -13.49 26.13 -3.65
C VAL A 304 -14.48 26.09 -2.49
N GLN A 305 -15.72 25.74 -2.79
CA GLN A 305 -16.76 25.53 -1.79
C GLN A 305 -17.02 24.03 -1.65
N ILE A 306 -17.00 23.52 -0.42
CA ILE A 306 -17.34 22.12 -0.14
C ILE A 306 -18.69 22.02 0.54
N GLN A 307 -19.38 20.92 0.28
CA GLN A 307 -20.57 20.49 1.01
C GLN A 307 -20.26 19.19 1.75
N ALA A 308 -20.66 19.17 3.02
CA ALA A 308 -20.41 18.09 3.95
C ALA A 308 -21.67 17.80 4.78
N THR A 309 -21.69 16.68 5.49
CA THR A 309 -22.79 16.33 6.41
C THR A 309 -22.22 15.81 7.72
N HIS A 310 -22.61 16.43 8.83
CA HIS A 310 -22.27 15.94 10.16
C HIS A 310 -23.07 14.67 10.44
N ARG A 311 -22.40 13.52 10.52
CA ARG A 311 -23.05 12.20 10.55
C ARG A 311 -23.96 11.98 11.77
N PRO A 312 -23.58 12.38 12.99
CA PRO A 312 -24.44 12.18 14.16
C PRO A 312 -25.78 12.92 14.10
N THR A 313 -25.81 14.12 13.47
CA THR A 313 -27.02 14.96 13.44
C THR A 313 -27.68 15.05 12.06
N ALA A 314 -27.08 14.44 11.04
CA ALA A 314 -27.44 14.56 9.63
C ALA A 314 -27.55 16.01 9.13
N GLN A 315 -26.86 16.95 9.79
CA GLN A 315 -26.93 18.38 9.44
C GLN A 315 -25.96 18.70 8.31
N PRO A 316 -26.39 19.39 7.25
CA PRO A 316 -25.50 19.84 6.19
C PRO A 316 -24.56 20.94 6.70
N GLN A 317 -23.31 20.91 6.23
CA GLN A 317 -22.29 21.91 6.53
C GLN A 317 -21.62 22.37 5.22
N THR A 318 -21.20 23.63 5.18
CA THR A 318 -20.52 24.22 4.02
C THR A 318 -19.28 24.98 4.48
N ALA A 319 -18.20 24.88 3.73
CA ALA A 319 -17.00 25.68 3.94
C ALA A 319 -16.43 26.18 2.61
N THR A 320 -15.89 27.39 2.62
CA THR A 320 -15.25 28.01 1.45
C THR A 320 -13.76 28.26 1.73
N GLY A 321 -12.90 27.73 0.85
CA GLY A 321 -11.45 27.80 0.96
C GLY A 321 -10.79 28.33 -0.31
N ARG A 322 -9.51 28.72 -0.25
CA ARG A 322 -8.74 29.07 -1.47
C ARG A 322 -8.28 27.82 -2.23
N LEU A 323 -7.99 26.74 -1.50
CA LEU A 323 -7.53 25.45 -2.03
C LEU A 323 -8.11 24.29 -1.22
N LEU A 324 -8.53 23.23 -1.92
CA LEU A 324 -8.92 21.94 -1.36
C LEU A 324 -7.75 20.95 -1.44
N VAL A 325 -7.46 20.26 -0.35
CA VAL A 325 -6.47 19.19 -0.26
C VAL A 325 -7.18 17.88 0.03
N ASP A 326 -7.21 16.98 -0.95
CA ASP A 326 -7.76 15.63 -0.81
C ASP A 326 -6.72 14.68 -0.20
N ALA A 327 -7.02 14.21 1.01
CA ALA A 327 -6.24 13.24 1.77
C ALA A 327 -7.11 12.04 2.23
N MET A 328 -8.21 11.75 1.51
CA MET A 328 -9.16 10.68 1.88
C MET A 328 -8.67 9.25 1.62
N GLY A 329 -7.47 9.09 1.04
CA GLY A 329 -6.88 7.80 0.72
C GLY A 329 -7.61 7.04 -0.41
N THR A 330 -7.62 5.71 -0.35
CA THR A 330 -8.22 4.85 -1.39
C THR A 330 -9.72 4.99 -1.55
N ALA A 331 -10.39 5.52 -0.53
CA ALA A 331 -11.82 5.80 -0.58
C ALA A 331 -12.16 7.14 -1.26
N SER A 332 -11.17 7.92 -1.71
CA SER A 332 -11.37 9.25 -2.29
C SER A 332 -12.18 9.20 -3.60
N PRO A 333 -13.43 9.71 -3.65
CA PRO A 333 -14.14 9.85 -4.91
C PRO A 333 -13.50 10.88 -5.85
N ILE A 334 -12.74 11.85 -5.30
CA ILE A 334 -12.02 12.85 -6.08
C ILE A 334 -10.90 12.18 -6.89
N ALA A 335 -10.11 11.30 -6.26
CA ALA A 335 -9.05 10.56 -6.94
C ALA A 335 -9.59 9.70 -8.09
N TRP A 336 -10.74 9.04 -7.87
CA TRP A 336 -11.45 8.28 -8.90
C TRP A 336 -11.96 9.19 -10.02
N GLN A 337 -12.55 10.34 -9.70
CA GLN A 337 -13.01 11.30 -10.72
C GLN A 337 -11.86 11.83 -11.59
N LEU A 338 -10.69 12.12 -11.01
CA LEU A 338 -9.56 12.70 -11.74
C LEU A 338 -8.86 11.71 -12.69
N ASN A 339 -8.87 10.41 -12.38
CA ASN A 339 -8.05 9.42 -13.10
C ASN A 339 -8.83 8.23 -13.67
N GLY A 340 -10.13 8.10 -13.35
CA GLY A 340 -11.02 7.03 -13.82
C GLY A 340 -10.40 5.63 -13.71
N GLY A 341 -10.35 4.94 -14.86
CA GLY A 341 -9.72 3.63 -15.13
C GLY A 341 -8.39 3.35 -14.43
N ARG A 342 -7.60 4.40 -14.18
CA ARG A 342 -6.23 4.32 -13.67
C ARG A 342 -6.07 5.01 -12.32
N ALA A 343 -7.15 5.15 -11.55
CA ALA A 343 -7.06 5.66 -10.19
C ALA A 343 -6.08 4.85 -9.35
N PHE A 344 -5.95 3.54 -9.55
CA PHE A 344 -4.88 2.73 -8.96
C PHE A 344 -4.51 1.59 -9.95
N ASP A 345 -3.22 1.27 -10.13
CA ASP A 345 -2.82 0.10 -10.95
C ASP A 345 -2.70 -1.18 -10.11
N SER A 346 -2.41 -1.00 -8.82
CA SER A 346 -2.24 -2.06 -7.83
C SER A 346 -2.84 -1.68 -6.50
N VAL A 347 -3.11 -2.69 -5.68
CA VAL A 347 -3.57 -2.54 -4.31
C VAL A 347 -2.99 -3.66 -3.46
N CYS A 348 -2.77 -3.41 -2.18
CA CYS A 348 -2.58 -4.44 -1.17
C CYS A 348 -3.79 -4.45 -0.24
N PRO A 349 -4.77 -5.35 -0.45
CA PRO A 349 -5.79 -5.60 0.54
C PRO A 349 -5.06 -6.15 1.78
N THR A 350 -5.31 -5.53 2.93
CA THR A 350 -4.59 -5.78 4.18
C THR A 350 -5.60 -5.95 5.30
N VAL A 351 -5.43 -7.01 6.09
CA VAL A 351 -6.18 -7.30 7.30
C VAL A 351 -5.21 -7.65 8.43
N GLY A 352 -5.69 -7.72 9.66
CA GLY A 352 -4.84 -7.99 10.81
C GLY A 352 -5.49 -7.64 12.13
N ALA A 353 -4.71 -7.73 13.20
CA ALA A 353 -5.14 -7.32 14.52
C ALA A 353 -3.96 -6.93 15.42
N ILE A 354 -4.27 -6.14 16.44
CA ILE A 354 -3.45 -6.02 17.64
C ILE A 354 -3.93 -7.06 18.63
N ILE A 355 -3.01 -7.89 19.12
CA ILE A 355 -3.28 -8.94 20.10
C ILE A 355 -2.30 -8.87 21.26
N SER A 356 -2.64 -9.48 22.39
CA SER A 356 -1.68 -9.86 23.44
C SER A 356 -1.91 -11.31 23.87
N GLY A 357 -1.00 -11.85 24.68
CA GLY A 357 -1.07 -13.24 25.17
C GLY A 357 -0.39 -14.29 24.28
N LEU A 358 0.36 -13.90 23.24
CA LEU A 358 1.17 -14.84 22.49
C LEU A 358 2.34 -15.35 23.35
N ASP A 359 2.53 -16.66 23.42
CA ASP A 359 3.61 -17.26 24.23
C ASP A 359 4.99 -16.72 23.77
N PRO A 360 5.82 -16.20 24.69
CA PRO A 360 7.18 -15.73 24.36
C PRO A 360 8.08 -16.80 23.71
N GLN A 361 7.79 -18.09 23.89
CA GLN A 361 8.48 -19.18 23.18
C GLN A 361 8.04 -19.32 21.72
N VAL A 362 6.85 -18.82 21.37
CA VAL A 362 6.35 -18.76 19.99
C VAL A 362 6.91 -17.54 19.28
N TRP A 363 6.98 -16.39 19.95
CA TRP A 363 7.59 -15.19 19.41
C TRP A 363 8.20 -14.27 20.47
N ASP A 364 9.43 -13.82 20.21
CA ASP A 364 10.13 -12.86 21.07
C ASP A 364 9.78 -11.41 20.65
N ALA A 365 9.24 -10.65 21.60
CA ALA A 365 8.78 -9.27 21.40
C ALA A 365 9.93 -8.25 21.20
N ASP A 366 11.19 -8.68 21.23
CA ASP A 366 12.32 -7.88 20.78
C ASP A 366 12.54 -7.94 19.25
N TYR A 367 11.76 -8.75 18.53
CA TYR A 367 11.90 -8.94 17.07
C TYR A 367 10.59 -8.75 16.30
N GLY A 368 10.70 -8.40 15.03
CA GLY A 368 9.57 -8.30 14.10
C GLY A 368 9.76 -9.12 12.82
N ASP A 369 8.64 -9.55 12.22
CA ASP A 369 8.61 -10.00 10.83
C ASP A 369 8.23 -8.80 9.95
N VAL A 370 9.19 -8.30 9.17
CA VAL A 370 8.97 -7.19 8.24
C VAL A 370 8.30 -7.68 6.96
N LEU A 371 8.73 -8.81 6.41
CA LEU A 371 8.07 -9.47 5.28
C LEU A 371 8.25 -10.98 5.41
N ASN A 372 7.15 -11.69 5.66
CA ASN A 372 7.16 -13.15 5.80
C ASN A 372 6.18 -13.82 4.84
N SER A 373 6.58 -14.88 4.12
CA SER A 373 5.61 -15.82 3.55
C SER A 373 5.66 -17.17 4.27
N HIS A 374 4.49 -17.59 4.79
CA HIS A 374 4.34 -18.86 5.49
C HIS A 374 4.13 -20.06 4.55
N GLY A 375 3.67 -19.82 3.32
CA GLY A 375 3.42 -20.84 2.32
C GLY A 375 3.51 -20.32 0.89
N ASP A 376 3.21 -21.21 -0.05
CA ASP A 376 3.13 -20.92 -1.49
C ASP A 376 1.83 -20.20 -1.85
N LEU A 377 1.52 -20.06 -3.13
CA LEU A 377 0.27 -19.44 -3.58
C LEU A 377 -0.96 -20.06 -2.88
N SER A 378 -1.86 -19.20 -2.40
CA SER A 378 -3.10 -19.55 -1.72
C SER A 378 -4.30 -18.88 -2.40
N ARG A 379 -5.07 -19.69 -3.12
CA ARG A 379 -6.22 -19.31 -3.95
C ARG A 379 -5.88 -18.16 -4.90
N GLY A 380 -4.80 -18.33 -5.66
CA GLY A 380 -4.32 -17.36 -6.66
C GLY A 380 -3.73 -16.09 -6.05
N ARG A 381 -3.18 -16.14 -4.83
CA ARG A 381 -2.54 -15.00 -4.14
C ARG A 381 -1.25 -15.45 -3.46
N GLN A 382 -0.21 -14.62 -3.47
CA GLN A 382 0.92 -14.83 -2.55
C GLN A 382 0.64 -14.06 -1.26
N LEU A 383 0.26 -14.79 -0.21
CA LEU A 383 0.01 -14.21 1.11
C LEU A 383 1.34 -13.84 1.78
N ILE A 384 1.42 -12.61 2.30
CA ILE A 384 2.54 -12.05 3.05
C ILE A 384 2.05 -11.63 4.43
N TRP A 385 2.85 -11.91 5.44
CA TRP A 385 2.64 -11.60 6.84
C TRP A 385 3.63 -10.54 7.31
N GLU A 386 3.14 -9.68 8.19
CA GLU A 386 3.93 -8.75 8.99
C GLU A 386 3.59 -8.98 10.47
N LEU A 387 4.58 -8.88 11.35
CA LEU A 387 4.39 -8.96 12.79
C LEU A 387 5.33 -7.97 13.46
N PHE A 388 4.76 -7.01 14.20
CA PHE A 388 5.52 -5.97 14.89
C PHE A 388 5.19 -5.93 16.38
N PRO A 389 6.21 -5.87 17.26
CA PRO A 389 6.03 -5.51 18.66
C PRO A 389 5.36 -4.14 18.81
N ALA A 390 4.37 -4.07 19.71
CA ALA A 390 3.61 -2.86 20.05
C ALA A 390 3.75 -2.55 21.55
N ALA A 391 2.81 -1.77 22.11
CA ALA A 391 2.90 -1.30 23.50
C ALA A 391 2.81 -2.47 24.49
N GLY A 392 3.66 -2.47 25.52
CA GLY A 392 3.64 -3.55 26.52
C GLY A 392 3.99 -4.92 25.92
N ASP A 393 3.07 -5.87 26.05
CA ASP A 393 3.14 -7.22 25.48
C ASP A 393 2.28 -7.38 24.21
N GLU A 394 1.77 -6.28 23.65
CA GLU A 394 0.98 -6.30 22.43
C GLU A 394 1.84 -6.59 21.20
N LEU A 395 1.24 -7.28 20.22
CA LEU A 395 1.78 -7.54 18.89
C LEU A 395 0.77 -7.08 17.85
N THR A 396 1.23 -6.37 16.82
CA THR A 396 0.43 -6.08 15.64
C THR A 396 0.78 -7.08 14.55
N ILE A 397 -0.23 -7.82 14.07
CA ILE A 397 -0.05 -8.82 13.01
C ILE A 397 -0.89 -8.41 11.80
N TYR A 398 -0.28 -8.41 10.61
CA TYR A 398 -0.96 -8.19 9.35
C TYR A 398 -0.84 -9.39 8.41
N LEU A 399 -1.88 -9.58 7.60
CA LEU A 399 -1.90 -10.42 6.41
C LEU A 399 -2.28 -9.54 5.22
N PHE A 400 -1.50 -9.59 4.16
CA PHE A 400 -1.77 -8.87 2.92
C PHE A 400 -1.27 -9.64 1.70
N HIS A 401 -1.64 -9.18 0.51
CA HIS A 401 -1.02 -9.65 -0.72
C HIS A 401 -0.98 -8.53 -1.76
N TYR A 402 0.02 -8.58 -2.63
CA TYR A 402 0.12 -7.68 -3.77
C TYR A 402 -0.93 -8.08 -4.80
N HIS A 403 -1.80 -7.14 -5.17
CA HIS A 403 -2.92 -7.40 -6.07
C HIS A 403 -3.04 -6.41 -7.22
N LYS A 404 -3.34 -6.91 -8.43
CA LYS A 404 -3.69 -6.07 -9.57
C LYS A 404 -5.13 -5.59 -9.40
N VAL A 405 -5.37 -4.29 -9.53
CA VAL A 405 -6.74 -3.77 -9.57
C VAL A 405 -7.47 -4.33 -10.81
N HIS A 406 -8.55 -5.08 -10.60
CA HIS A 406 -9.28 -5.77 -11.66
C HIS A 406 -10.79 -5.82 -11.37
N PRO A 407 -11.68 -5.52 -12.33
CA PRO A 407 -13.14 -5.58 -12.11
C PRO A 407 -13.65 -6.96 -11.67
N ASP A 408 -13.14 -8.03 -12.28
CA ASP A 408 -13.53 -9.42 -11.96
C ASP A 408 -12.89 -9.97 -10.67
N ASN A 409 -11.86 -9.29 -10.16
CA ASN A 409 -11.23 -9.63 -8.88
C ASN A 409 -10.73 -8.33 -8.24
N PRO A 410 -11.60 -7.58 -7.54
CA PRO A 410 -11.19 -6.32 -6.91
C PRO A 410 -10.25 -6.50 -5.71
N GLY A 411 -10.15 -7.71 -5.15
CA GLY A 411 -9.56 -7.98 -3.84
C GLY A 411 -10.60 -7.82 -2.72
N SER A 412 -10.49 -8.66 -1.69
CA SER A 412 -11.49 -8.76 -0.61
C SER A 412 -10.85 -8.64 0.77
N LEU A 413 -11.46 -7.88 1.67
CA LEU A 413 -11.06 -7.82 3.07
C LEU A 413 -11.74 -8.94 3.88
N LEU A 414 -13.01 -9.26 3.59
CA LEU A 414 -13.75 -10.29 4.32
C LEU A 414 -13.14 -11.69 4.11
N GLU A 415 -12.85 -12.07 2.86
CA GLU A 415 -12.15 -13.33 2.58
C GLU A 415 -10.79 -13.39 3.25
N MET A 416 -10.10 -12.25 3.32
CA MET A 416 -8.79 -12.16 3.93
C MET A 416 -8.85 -12.27 5.45
N TYR A 417 -9.86 -11.73 6.11
CA TYR A 417 -10.03 -11.94 7.55
C TYR A 417 -10.32 -13.41 7.86
N GLU A 418 -11.14 -14.07 7.03
CA GLU A 418 -11.38 -15.49 7.20
C GLU A 418 -10.09 -16.31 7.01
N ASP A 419 -9.27 -15.95 6.03
CA ASP A 419 -7.92 -16.51 5.88
C ASP A 419 -7.01 -16.18 7.06
N PHE A 420 -7.03 -14.95 7.58
CA PHE A 420 -6.22 -14.53 8.71
C PHE A 420 -6.50 -15.38 9.95
N PHE A 421 -7.77 -15.56 10.32
CA PHE A 421 -8.15 -16.37 11.48
C PHE A 421 -8.03 -17.88 11.23
N GLU A 422 -8.01 -18.36 10.00
CA GLU A 422 -7.70 -19.77 9.72
C GLU A 422 -6.19 -20.05 9.84
N ILE A 423 -5.38 -19.16 9.29
CA ILE A 423 -3.95 -19.41 9.04
C ILE A 423 -3.07 -18.94 10.20
N LEU A 424 -3.52 -17.99 11.03
CA LEU A 424 -2.71 -17.46 12.12
C LEU A 424 -2.13 -18.56 13.04
N PRO A 425 -2.87 -19.61 13.45
CA PRO A 425 -2.32 -20.74 14.20
C PRO A 425 -1.20 -21.52 13.47
N GLU A 426 -1.25 -21.58 12.14
CA GLU A 426 -0.21 -22.23 11.33
C GLU A 426 1.06 -21.34 11.28
N TYR A 427 0.87 -20.04 11.07
CA TYR A 427 1.93 -19.03 10.98
C TYR A 427 2.63 -18.80 12.33
N ARG A 428 1.85 -18.76 13.41
CA ARG A 428 2.28 -18.61 14.79
C ARG A 428 1.55 -19.66 15.61
N ARG A 429 2.30 -20.62 16.14
CA ARG A 429 1.79 -21.80 16.85
C ARG A 429 1.00 -21.42 18.11
N CYS A 430 -0.21 -20.93 17.95
CA CYS A 430 -1.07 -20.43 19.01
C CYS A 430 -2.48 -20.99 18.89
N ASP A 431 -3.19 -21.01 20.02
CA ASP A 431 -4.63 -21.11 20.06
C ASP A 431 -5.21 -19.69 20.02
N LEU A 432 -6.17 -19.44 19.14
CA LEU A 432 -6.78 -18.14 19.00
C LEU A 432 -7.73 -17.79 20.15
N ASP A 433 -8.28 -18.81 20.82
CA ASP A 433 -9.19 -18.61 21.95
C ASP A 433 -8.45 -18.21 23.23
N ASP A 434 -7.12 -18.39 23.27
CA ASP A 434 -6.25 -17.95 24.38
C ASP A 434 -5.72 -16.52 24.20
N LEU A 435 -5.94 -15.90 23.03
CA LEU A 435 -5.43 -14.56 22.72
C LEU A 435 -6.40 -13.47 23.19
N ALA A 436 -5.84 -12.35 23.65
CA ALA A 436 -6.61 -11.14 23.88
C ALA A 436 -6.66 -10.30 22.60
N TRP A 437 -7.85 -10.12 22.03
CA TRP A 437 -8.08 -9.36 20.81
C TRP A 437 -8.32 -7.88 21.11
N ILE A 438 -7.31 -7.03 20.88
CA ILE A 438 -7.35 -5.62 21.27
C ILE A 438 -8.10 -4.78 20.23
N LYS A 439 -7.76 -4.95 18.94
CA LYS A 439 -8.31 -4.12 17.85
C LYS A 439 -8.05 -4.76 16.48
N PRO A 440 -9.00 -4.72 15.53
CA PRO A 440 -8.75 -5.14 14.15
C PRO A 440 -8.03 -4.05 13.36
N THR A 441 -7.20 -4.46 12.40
CA THR A 441 -6.50 -3.56 11.48
C THR A 441 -6.77 -3.89 10.03
N PHE A 442 -7.12 -2.91 9.21
CA PHE A 442 -7.50 -3.19 7.82
C PHE A 442 -7.38 -1.99 6.89
N GLY A 443 -7.32 -2.28 5.60
CA GLY A 443 -7.49 -1.29 4.54
C GLY A 443 -7.01 -1.77 3.18
N TYR A 444 -7.29 -0.96 2.17
CA TYR A 444 -6.71 -1.09 0.84
C TYR A 444 -5.58 -0.10 0.71
N ILE A 445 -4.35 -0.59 0.52
CA ILE A 445 -3.17 0.27 0.34
C ILE A 445 -2.89 0.38 -1.17
N PRO A 446 -2.95 1.59 -1.76
CA PRO A 446 -2.87 1.71 -3.21
C PRO A 446 -1.43 1.73 -3.71
N GLY A 447 -1.24 1.32 -4.95
CA GLY A 447 -0.01 1.49 -5.71
C GLY A 447 -0.31 1.91 -7.15
N HIS A 448 0.61 2.67 -7.73
CA HIS A 448 0.48 3.17 -9.09
C HIS A 448 1.82 3.03 -9.81
N PHE A 449 1.76 2.61 -11.08
CA PHE A 449 2.93 2.29 -11.89
C PHE A 449 3.29 3.49 -12.76
N SER A 450 3.79 4.54 -12.11
CA SER A 450 4.17 5.77 -12.80
C SER A 450 5.33 5.55 -13.75
N LEU A 451 5.12 5.91 -15.02
CA LEU A 451 6.16 5.84 -16.06
C LEU A 451 7.07 7.06 -16.04
N TYR A 452 6.45 8.22 -15.82
CA TYR A 452 7.09 9.53 -15.71
C TYR A 452 6.27 10.39 -14.75
N ARG A 453 6.82 11.56 -14.42
CA ARG A 453 6.29 12.42 -13.35
C ARG A 453 4.83 12.82 -13.54
N GLN A 454 4.39 13.10 -14.77
CA GLN A 454 3.03 13.56 -15.10
C GLN A 454 2.07 12.43 -15.52
N ASP A 455 2.40 11.15 -15.35
CA ASP A 455 1.53 10.02 -15.78
C ASP A 455 0.18 9.96 -15.04
N ARG A 456 0.06 10.70 -13.92
CA ARG A 456 -1.16 10.79 -13.11
C ARG A 456 -1.58 12.22 -12.88
N THR A 457 -2.87 12.49 -12.98
CA THR A 457 -3.46 13.78 -12.59
C THR A 457 -3.74 13.76 -11.10
N ILE A 458 -3.05 14.61 -10.34
CA ILE A 458 -3.22 14.70 -8.88
C ILE A 458 -3.76 16.06 -8.45
N ALA A 459 -4.07 16.94 -9.41
CA ALA A 459 -4.61 18.24 -9.14
C ALA A 459 -5.56 18.70 -10.23
N PHE A 460 -6.42 19.61 -9.82
CA PHE A 460 -7.32 20.39 -10.63
C PHE A 460 -7.22 21.85 -10.17
N ASP A 461 -7.89 22.78 -10.84
CA ASP A 461 -7.91 24.16 -10.36
C ASP A 461 -8.42 24.19 -8.91
N ARG A 462 -7.65 24.83 -8.03
CA ARG A 462 -7.89 24.94 -6.59
C ARG A 462 -8.11 23.60 -5.85
N LEU A 463 -7.58 22.49 -6.37
CA LEU A 463 -7.63 21.18 -5.73
C LEU A 463 -6.33 20.41 -5.94
N VAL A 464 -5.77 19.83 -4.89
CA VAL A 464 -4.60 18.92 -4.97
C VAL A 464 -4.80 17.69 -4.09
N THR A 465 -4.33 16.53 -4.53
CA THR A 465 -4.37 15.29 -3.74
C THR A 465 -3.01 15.00 -3.09
N ILE A 466 -3.02 14.41 -1.90
CA ILE A 466 -1.81 13.96 -1.17
C ILE A 466 -2.00 12.56 -0.59
N GLY A 467 -0.91 11.95 -0.14
CA GLY A 467 -0.92 10.62 0.48
C GLY A 467 -1.51 9.55 -0.44
N ASP A 468 -2.26 8.62 0.13
CA ASP A 468 -2.83 7.48 -0.59
C ASP A 468 -3.83 7.90 -1.69
N ALA A 469 -4.48 9.07 -1.60
CA ALA A 469 -5.35 9.60 -2.65
C ALA A 469 -4.55 9.99 -3.91
N ALA A 470 -3.35 10.55 -3.70
CA ALA A 470 -2.41 10.84 -4.77
C ALA A 470 -1.75 9.57 -5.32
N SER A 471 -1.60 8.52 -4.51
CA SER A 471 -1.00 7.23 -4.90
C SER A 471 0.37 7.38 -5.58
N LEU A 472 1.25 8.20 -5.00
CA LEU A 472 2.61 8.46 -5.51
C LEU A 472 3.71 7.82 -4.64
N GLN A 473 3.34 7.09 -3.60
CA GLN A 473 4.23 6.30 -2.76
C GLN A 473 4.81 5.10 -3.52
N SER A 474 5.81 4.44 -2.91
CA SER A 474 6.46 3.28 -3.49
C SER A 474 5.48 2.12 -3.67
N PRO A 475 5.41 1.54 -4.88
CA PRO A 475 4.61 0.36 -5.16
C PRO A 475 5.26 -0.93 -4.66
N LEU A 476 6.50 -0.88 -4.13
CA LEU A 476 7.17 -2.07 -3.60
C LEU A 476 6.88 -2.26 -2.11
N VAL A 477 7.10 -1.23 -1.30
CA VAL A 477 6.95 -1.32 0.17
C VAL A 477 5.64 -0.72 0.68
N PHE A 478 4.83 -0.11 -0.19
CA PHE A 478 3.47 0.39 0.12
C PHE A 478 3.37 1.33 1.34
N THR A 479 4.47 2.00 1.71
CA THR A 479 4.52 2.88 2.89
C THR A 479 3.97 4.29 2.57
N GLY A 480 2.66 4.48 2.69
CA GLY A 480 2.01 5.80 2.52
C GLY A 480 2.51 6.85 3.53
N PHE A 481 2.59 6.49 4.81
CA PHE A 481 3.08 7.36 5.88
C PHE A 481 4.57 7.72 5.71
N GLY A 482 5.43 6.72 5.50
CA GLY A 482 6.87 6.94 5.26
C GLY A 482 7.14 7.79 4.01
N SER A 483 6.35 7.61 2.93
CA SER A 483 6.42 8.48 1.76
C SER A 483 6.03 9.92 2.09
N LEU A 484 4.92 10.13 2.81
CA LEU A 484 4.50 11.47 3.22
C LEU A 484 5.59 12.15 4.06
N VAL A 485 6.09 11.50 5.10
CA VAL A 485 7.11 12.05 6.01
C VAL A 485 8.36 12.49 5.24
N ARG A 486 8.88 11.64 4.35
CA ARG A 486 10.06 11.95 3.52
C ARG A 486 9.81 13.14 2.59
N ASN A 487 8.60 13.28 2.07
CA ASN A 487 8.24 14.28 1.07
C ASN A 487 7.63 15.56 1.65
N LEU A 488 7.26 15.56 2.92
CA LEU A 488 6.56 16.67 3.59
C LEU A 488 7.29 18.01 3.41
N PRO A 489 8.63 18.12 3.59
CA PRO A 489 9.33 19.40 3.45
C PRO A 489 9.14 20.04 2.06
N ARG A 490 9.26 19.26 0.97
CA ARG A 490 9.08 19.80 -0.38
C ARG A 490 7.62 20.10 -0.72
N LEU A 491 6.69 19.26 -0.25
CA LEU A 491 5.25 19.48 -0.48
C LEU A 491 4.81 20.79 0.20
N THR A 492 5.31 21.05 1.40
CA THR A 492 5.04 22.27 2.15
C THR A 492 5.59 23.52 1.47
N ASP A 493 6.86 23.54 1.06
CA ASP A 493 7.48 24.73 0.44
C ASP A 493 6.82 25.07 -0.92
N LEU A 494 6.59 24.05 -1.74
CA LEU A 494 5.90 24.22 -3.02
C LEU A 494 4.47 24.74 -2.81
N LEU A 495 3.72 24.16 -1.87
CA LEU A 495 2.36 24.61 -1.59
C LEU A 495 2.32 26.02 -1.00
N GLN A 496 3.23 26.36 -0.09
CA GLN A 496 3.36 27.71 0.46
C GLN A 496 3.64 28.73 -0.66
N THR A 497 4.60 28.43 -1.54
CA THR A 497 4.92 29.28 -2.70
C THR A 497 3.69 29.46 -3.60
N ALA A 498 2.96 28.39 -3.88
CA ALA A 498 1.75 28.45 -4.70
C ALA A 498 0.64 29.31 -4.07
N LEU A 499 0.37 29.14 -2.77
CA LEU A 499 -0.62 29.93 -2.04
C LEU A 499 -0.25 31.41 -1.94
N LYS A 500 1.04 31.73 -1.76
CA LYS A 500 1.51 33.10 -1.61
C LYS A 500 1.23 33.95 -2.85
N HIS A 501 1.38 33.35 -4.04
CA HIS A 501 1.28 34.02 -5.34
C HIS A 501 0.03 33.61 -6.15
N ASP A 502 -0.95 32.97 -5.50
CA ASP A 502 -2.18 32.43 -6.09
C ASP A 502 -1.95 31.55 -7.33
N LEU A 503 -0.87 30.76 -7.33
CA LEU A 503 -0.55 29.77 -8.37
C LEU A 503 -1.35 28.48 -8.15
N LEU A 504 -2.68 28.61 -8.09
CA LEU A 504 -3.62 27.55 -7.69
C LEU A 504 -4.37 26.95 -8.88
N GLN A 505 -3.79 27.03 -10.08
CA GLN A 505 -4.33 26.38 -11.28
C GLN A 505 -3.74 24.98 -11.43
N SER A 506 -4.43 24.13 -12.19
CA SER A 506 -4.07 22.73 -12.41
C SER A 506 -2.61 22.55 -12.87
N GLU A 507 -2.08 23.44 -13.72
CA GLU A 507 -0.69 23.36 -14.22
C GLU A 507 0.32 23.40 -13.07
N GLN A 508 0.18 24.35 -12.13
CA GLN A 508 1.13 24.52 -11.03
C GLN A 508 0.86 23.51 -9.90
N LEU A 509 -0.41 23.28 -9.56
CA LEU A 509 -0.77 22.33 -8.50
C LEU A 509 -0.36 20.89 -8.85
N ASN A 510 -0.43 20.49 -10.12
CA ASN A 510 0.05 19.17 -10.55
C ASN A 510 1.58 19.01 -10.41
N GLN A 511 2.33 20.07 -10.12
CA GLN A 511 3.77 19.99 -9.81
C GLN A 511 4.04 19.68 -8.34
N ILE A 512 3.07 19.81 -7.44
CA ILE A 512 3.22 19.57 -5.99
C ILE A 512 3.05 18.06 -5.72
N ARG A 513 4.10 17.28 -5.99
CA ARG A 513 4.02 15.81 -6.02
C ARG A 513 5.01 15.13 -5.10
N ALA A 514 4.61 13.99 -4.53
CA ALA A 514 5.51 13.07 -3.82
C ALA A 514 6.24 12.07 -4.75
N PHE A 515 6.14 12.23 -6.07
CA PHE A 515 6.77 11.34 -7.06
C PHE A 515 8.30 11.34 -6.94
N GLN A 516 8.90 10.16 -7.06
CA GLN A 516 10.35 9.94 -7.10
C GLN A 516 10.66 8.86 -8.14
N SER A 517 11.61 9.09 -9.05
CA SER A 517 11.88 8.11 -10.12
C SER A 517 12.60 6.86 -9.63
N ASN A 518 13.43 6.97 -8.58
CA ASN A 518 14.09 5.85 -7.93
C ASN A 518 13.11 4.86 -7.26
N THR A 519 11.94 5.34 -6.84
CA THR A 519 10.88 4.47 -6.30
C THR A 519 9.98 3.98 -7.42
N ALA A 520 9.64 4.83 -8.39
CA ALA A 520 8.82 4.46 -9.53
C ALA A 520 9.40 3.25 -10.28
N VAL A 521 10.71 3.21 -10.55
CA VAL A 521 11.34 2.07 -11.27
C VAL A 521 11.15 0.71 -10.58
N THR A 522 10.82 0.69 -9.28
CA THR A 522 10.63 -0.55 -8.52
C THR A 522 9.28 -1.23 -8.78
N TRP A 523 8.37 -0.60 -9.52
CA TRP A 523 7.03 -1.16 -9.75
C TRP A 523 7.04 -2.51 -10.44
N LEU A 524 8.06 -2.83 -11.25
CA LEU A 524 8.22 -4.15 -11.86
C LEU A 524 8.34 -5.27 -10.81
N PHE A 525 9.02 -5.00 -9.68
CA PHE A 525 9.14 -5.96 -8.59
C PHE A 525 7.79 -6.24 -7.96
N SER A 526 6.98 -5.20 -7.73
CA SER A 526 5.62 -5.35 -7.21
C SER A 526 4.76 -6.23 -8.11
N ARG A 527 4.89 -6.12 -9.45
CA ARG A 527 4.21 -7.02 -10.41
C ARG A 527 4.68 -8.46 -10.30
N GLY A 528 5.98 -8.66 -10.10
CA GLY A 528 6.58 -9.96 -9.84
C GLY A 528 6.12 -10.61 -8.53
N MET A 529 5.54 -9.83 -7.61
CA MET A 529 4.96 -10.30 -6.34
C MET A 529 3.46 -10.62 -6.43
N MET A 530 2.79 -10.34 -7.56
CA MET A 530 1.36 -10.58 -7.74
C MET A 530 1.11 -11.80 -8.62
N VAL A 531 -0.02 -12.46 -8.39
CA VAL A 531 -0.59 -13.39 -9.37
C VAL A 531 -1.54 -12.61 -10.27
N PRO A 532 -1.35 -12.60 -11.61
CA PRO A 532 -2.30 -11.95 -12.50
C PRO A 532 -3.69 -12.64 -12.43
N THR A 533 -4.76 -11.84 -12.33
CA THR A 533 -6.14 -12.34 -12.34
C THR A 533 -6.38 -13.29 -13.51
N GLY A 534 -6.97 -14.45 -13.23
CA GLY A 534 -7.28 -15.49 -14.22
C GLY A 534 -6.08 -16.34 -14.67
N ARG A 535 -4.88 -16.15 -14.11
CA ARG A 535 -3.72 -17.02 -14.39
C ARG A 535 -3.46 -18.03 -13.28
N ASN A 536 -2.98 -19.20 -13.70
CA ASN A 536 -2.48 -20.26 -12.81
C ASN A 536 -0.96 -20.34 -12.92
N LEU A 537 -0.25 -19.92 -11.88
CA LEU A 537 1.20 -19.97 -11.81
C LEU A 537 1.64 -21.23 -11.05
N PRO A 538 2.89 -21.72 -11.23
CA PRO A 538 3.45 -22.70 -10.32
C PRO A 538 3.43 -22.17 -8.87
N PRO A 539 3.07 -22.99 -7.86
CA PRO A 539 2.78 -22.46 -6.52
C PRO A 539 3.97 -21.78 -5.85
N ASN A 540 5.19 -22.25 -6.14
CA ASN A 540 6.42 -21.69 -5.58
C ASN A 540 6.98 -20.49 -6.38
N ARG A 541 6.31 -20.05 -7.45
CA ARG A 541 6.90 -19.10 -8.41
C ARG A 541 7.25 -17.76 -7.76
N VAL A 542 6.30 -17.19 -7.00
CA VAL A 542 6.50 -15.89 -6.36
C VAL A 542 7.53 -16.00 -5.24
N ASN A 543 7.44 -17.01 -4.37
CA ASN A 543 8.45 -17.28 -3.33
C ASN A 543 9.86 -17.49 -3.90
N ALA A 544 10.01 -18.17 -5.04
CA ALA A 544 11.31 -18.34 -5.68
C ALA A 544 11.91 -17.01 -6.17
N MET A 545 11.06 -16.11 -6.69
CA MET A 545 11.48 -14.76 -7.06
C MET A 545 11.87 -13.95 -5.83
N LEU A 546 11.03 -13.93 -4.79
CA LEU A 546 11.27 -13.24 -3.53
C LEU A 546 12.57 -13.67 -2.86
N ASN A 547 12.77 -14.99 -2.68
CA ASN A 547 14.02 -15.51 -2.12
C ASN A 547 15.23 -15.15 -3.00
N THR A 548 15.12 -15.18 -4.34
CA THR A 548 16.23 -14.75 -5.20
C THR A 548 16.63 -13.29 -4.92
N PHE A 549 15.66 -12.38 -4.86
CA PHE A 549 15.92 -10.95 -4.64
C PHE A 549 16.40 -10.64 -3.22
N PHE A 550 15.71 -11.14 -2.20
CA PHE A 550 16.09 -10.88 -0.81
C PHE A 550 17.37 -11.60 -0.41
N GLY A 551 17.67 -12.75 -1.03
CA GLY A 551 18.97 -13.39 -0.88
C GLY A 551 20.13 -12.63 -1.52
N ILE A 552 19.88 -11.70 -2.44
CA ILE A 552 20.90 -10.77 -2.93
C ILE A 552 21.07 -9.64 -1.90
N LEU A 553 19.97 -9.06 -1.41
CA LEU A 553 20.01 -8.04 -0.36
C LEU A 553 20.71 -8.53 0.92
N ALA A 554 20.50 -9.78 1.31
CA ALA A 554 21.17 -10.40 2.46
C ALA A 554 22.68 -10.58 2.27
N GLY A 555 23.16 -10.57 1.02
CA GLY A 555 24.58 -10.60 0.69
C GLY A 555 25.21 -9.20 0.57
N GLU A 556 24.42 -8.13 0.71
CA GLU A 556 24.89 -6.74 0.64
C GLU A 556 25.24 -6.17 2.01
N SER A 557 25.86 -4.97 2.04
CA SER A 557 26.08 -4.29 3.32
C SER A 557 24.75 -3.90 3.97
N PRO A 558 24.66 -3.92 5.32
CA PRO A 558 23.44 -3.56 6.04
C PRO A 558 22.88 -2.19 5.62
N GLU A 559 23.76 -1.20 5.40
CA GLU A 559 23.37 0.16 4.99
C GLU A 559 22.79 0.20 3.57
N LEU A 560 23.23 -0.68 2.69
CA LEU A 560 22.65 -0.75 1.35
C LEU A 560 21.28 -1.42 1.37
N ALA A 561 21.14 -2.53 2.11
CA ALA A 561 19.85 -3.20 2.30
C ALA A 561 18.83 -2.24 2.95
N ASP A 562 19.21 -1.55 4.02
CA ASP A 562 18.36 -0.57 4.71
C ASP A 562 17.91 0.55 3.76
N ARG A 563 18.83 1.12 2.98
CA ARG A 563 18.48 2.15 1.99
C ARG A 563 17.56 1.61 0.90
N PHE A 564 17.71 0.37 0.46
CA PHE A 564 16.85 -0.18 -0.58
C PHE A 564 15.41 -0.35 -0.07
N ILE A 565 15.24 -0.99 1.09
CA ILE A 565 13.93 -1.22 1.70
C ILE A 565 13.25 0.12 2.04
N LYS A 566 14.00 1.13 2.47
CA LYS A 566 13.48 2.48 2.72
C LYS A 566 13.37 3.36 1.47
N ASP A 567 13.38 2.79 0.26
CA ASP A 567 13.18 3.52 -1.00
C ASP A 567 14.22 4.65 -1.26
N ARG A 568 15.43 4.50 -0.72
CA ARG A 568 16.56 5.45 -0.82
C ARG A 568 17.72 4.91 -1.65
N ALA A 569 17.54 3.77 -2.33
CA ALA A 569 18.54 3.25 -3.23
C ALA A 569 18.73 4.18 -4.44
N GLY A 570 20.00 4.43 -4.75
CA GLY A 570 20.43 5.19 -5.93
C GLY A 570 20.57 4.31 -7.17
N TRP A 571 20.90 4.94 -8.29
CA TRP A 571 20.97 4.28 -9.60
C TRP A 571 22.03 3.17 -9.67
N TRP A 572 23.22 3.39 -9.12
CA TRP A 572 24.29 2.40 -9.17
C TRP A 572 23.96 1.11 -8.41
N PRO A 573 23.56 1.17 -7.12
CA PRO A 573 23.17 -0.06 -6.41
C PRO A 573 22.01 -0.79 -7.07
N PHE A 574 21.00 -0.07 -7.57
CA PHE A 574 19.86 -0.66 -8.27
C PHE A 574 20.31 -1.53 -9.46
N ASN A 575 21.15 -0.99 -10.34
CA ASN A 575 21.64 -1.71 -11.52
C ASN A 575 22.53 -2.90 -11.16
N ARG A 576 23.40 -2.74 -10.16
CA ARG A 576 24.23 -3.85 -9.67
C ARG A 576 23.37 -5.02 -9.18
N MET A 577 22.33 -4.73 -8.41
CA MET A 577 21.41 -5.76 -7.90
C MET A 577 20.61 -6.41 -9.02
N ALA A 578 20.09 -5.64 -9.98
CA ALA A 578 19.36 -6.17 -11.12
C ALA A 578 20.21 -7.11 -11.98
N ILE A 579 21.47 -6.73 -12.25
CA ILE A 579 22.43 -7.59 -12.97
C ILE A 579 22.70 -8.86 -12.15
N THR A 580 23.02 -8.71 -10.87
CA THR A 580 23.30 -9.86 -9.98
C THR A 580 22.13 -10.84 -9.94
N ALA A 581 20.89 -10.35 -9.92
CA ALA A 581 19.69 -11.18 -9.97
C ALA A 581 19.58 -11.97 -11.28
N ALA A 582 19.84 -11.33 -12.42
CA ALA A 582 19.81 -11.98 -13.72
C ALA A 582 20.89 -13.07 -13.85
N TRP A 583 22.07 -12.88 -13.25
CA TRP A 583 23.13 -13.89 -13.23
C TRP A 583 22.83 -15.06 -12.27
N LYS A 584 22.33 -14.78 -11.07
CA LYS A 584 22.03 -15.80 -10.06
C LYS A 584 20.85 -16.70 -10.47
N ASN A 585 19.86 -16.12 -11.13
CA ASN A 585 18.69 -16.84 -11.62
C ASN A 585 18.31 -16.33 -13.03
N PRO A 586 18.91 -16.87 -14.10
CA PRO A 586 18.58 -16.46 -15.46
C PRO A 586 17.10 -16.71 -15.83
N GLY A 587 16.47 -17.72 -15.21
CA GLY A 587 15.05 -18.02 -15.37
C GLY A 587 14.13 -16.88 -14.91
N LEU A 588 14.60 -16.03 -14.00
CA LEU A 588 13.89 -14.85 -13.51
C LEU A 588 13.44 -13.94 -14.66
N LEU A 589 14.25 -13.74 -15.70
CA LEU A 589 13.90 -12.89 -16.84
C LEU A 589 12.67 -13.43 -17.58
N TYR A 590 12.61 -14.74 -17.78
CA TYR A 590 11.46 -15.40 -18.38
C TYR A 590 10.24 -15.35 -17.47
N TRP A 591 10.41 -15.55 -16.16
CA TRP A 591 9.29 -15.51 -15.20
C TRP A 591 8.67 -14.11 -15.11
N ILE A 592 9.50 -13.07 -15.02
CA ILE A 592 9.05 -11.68 -15.06
C ILE A 592 8.31 -11.42 -16.37
N TRP A 593 8.89 -11.83 -17.51
CA TRP A 593 8.24 -11.65 -18.80
C TRP A 593 6.87 -12.34 -18.89
N ASP A 594 6.75 -13.58 -18.40
CA ASP A 594 5.50 -14.34 -18.39
C ASP A 594 4.42 -13.70 -17.50
N MET A 595 4.81 -13.21 -16.31
CA MET A 595 3.89 -12.62 -15.34
C MET A 595 3.47 -11.19 -15.71
N VAL A 596 4.42 -10.39 -16.18
CA VAL A 596 4.24 -8.95 -16.46
C VAL A 596 3.69 -8.75 -17.88
N GLY A 597 4.19 -9.53 -18.84
CA GLY A 597 3.85 -9.41 -20.25
C GLY A 597 4.65 -8.33 -20.98
N PRO A 598 4.64 -8.37 -22.33
CA PRO A 598 5.45 -7.47 -23.16
C PRO A 598 5.08 -5.99 -22.98
N TRP A 599 3.79 -5.68 -22.82
CA TRP A 599 3.32 -4.29 -22.69
C TRP A 599 3.76 -3.60 -21.41
N ASP A 600 3.64 -4.27 -20.27
CA ASP A 600 4.12 -3.70 -19.01
C ASP A 600 5.66 -3.67 -18.98
N MET A 601 6.34 -4.60 -19.65
CA MET A 601 7.80 -4.55 -19.79
C MET A 601 8.27 -3.32 -20.59
N THR A 602 7.62 -3.00 -21.72
CA THR A 602 7.96 -1.79 -22.49
C THR A 602 7.65 -0.52 -21.71
N ARG A 603 6.55 -0.49 -20.95
CA ARG A 603 6.24 0.59 -20.01
C ARG A 603 7.34 0.76 -18.96
N TRP A 604 7.83 -0.33 -18.38
CA TRP A 604 8.87 -0.28 -17.35
C TRP A 604 10.18 0.33 -17.85
N LEU A 605 10.54 0.10 -19.11
CA LEU A 605 11.69 0.77 -19.74
C LEU A 605 11.57 2.30 -19.69
N GLY A 606 10.36 2.85 -19.76
CA GLY A 606 10.10 4.28 -19.57
C GLY A 606 10.43 4.76 -18.15
N SER A 607 10.02 4.01 -17.12
CA SER A 607 10.39 4.30 -15.73
C SER A 607 11.91 4.21 -15.52
N TYR A 608 12.54 3.19 -16.10
CA TYR A 608 13.99 2.99 -16.02
C TYR A 608 14.78 4.12 -16.72
N PHE A 609 14.34 4.56 -17.91
CA PHE A 609 14.92 5.70 -18.60
C PHE A 609 14.76 6.99 -17.79
N THR A 610 13.56 7.24 -17.26
CA THR A 610 13.28 8.41 -16.40
C THR A 610 14.18 8.43 -15.17
N PHE A 611 14.38 7.27 -14.52
CA PHE A 611 15.28 7.17 -13.38
C PHE A 611 16.74 7.40 -13.77
N THR A 612 17.19 6.79 -14.88
CA THR A 612 18.55 6.97 -15.40
C THR A 612 18.83 8.43 -15.76
N TRP A 613 17.87 9.10 -16.40
CA TRP A 613 17.97 10.52 -16.73
C TRP A 613 18.01 11.40 -15.48
N ALA A 614 17.16 11.14 -14.49
CA ALA A 614 17.19 11.86 -13.22
C ALA A 614 18.53 11.68 -12.48
N ALA A 615 19.08 10.46 -12.49
CA ALA A 615 20.40 10.18 -11.91
C ALA A 615 21.52 10.94 -12.64
N PHE A 616 21.47 11.00 -13.97
CA PHE A 616 22.40 11.78 -14.77
C PHE A 616 22.31 13.29 -14.46
N LEU A 617 21.10 13.86 -14.43
CA LEU A 617 20.90 15.26 -14.07
C LEU A 617 21.40 15.55 -12.65
N ASN A 618 21.09 14.67 -11.69
CA ASN A 618 21.58 14.81 -10.31
C ASN A 618 23.12 14.84 -10.27
N ALA A 619 23.79 13.97 -11.01
CA ALA A 619 25.24 13.96 -11.08
C ALA A 619 25.83 15.27 -11.63
N LEU A 620 25.18 15.89 -12.63
CA LEU A 620 25.64 17.15 -13.22
C LEU A 620 25.33 18.39 -12.37
N PHE A 621 24.13 18.44 -11.77
CA PHE A 621 23.56 19.67 -11.22
C PHE A 621 23.26 19.60 -9.72
N GLY A 622 23.10 18.40 -9.16
CA GLY A 622 22.52 18.17 -7.81
C GLY A 622 23.30 18.81 -6.67
N ALA A 623 24.62 18.91 -6.81
CA ALA A 623 25.50 19.44 -5.76
C ALA A 623 25.41 20.97 -5.60
N TRP A 624 25.17 21.72 -6.69
CA TRP A 624 25.34 23.18 -6.70
C TRP A 624 24.08 23.94 -7.11
N LEU A 625 23.27 23.39 -8.03
CA LEU A 625 22.16 24.12 -8.63
C LEU A 625 21.02 24.42 -7.65
N PRO A 626 20.59 23.49 -6.76
CA PRO A 626 19.58 23.81 -5.74
C PRO A 626 20.00 24.99 -4.85
N GLY A 627 21.26 25.03 -4.43
CA GLY A 627 21.80 26.12 -3.63
C GLY A 627 21.83 27.46 -4.37
N LEU A 628 22.15 27.43 -5.67
CA LEU A 628 22.11 28.62 -6.52
C LEU A 628 20.69 29.15 -6.71
N ILE A 629 19.72 28.26 -6.97
CA ILE A 629 18.30 28.62 -7.08
C ILE A 629 17.84 29.28 -5.77
N ARG A 630 18.15 28.69 -4.61
CA ARG A 630 17.77 29.30 -3.33
C ARG A 630 18.34 30.68 -3.10
N LYS A 631 19.58 30.93 -3.51
CA LYS A 631 20.20 32.28 -3.42
C LYS A 631 19.47 33.32 -4.28
N SER A 632 18.77 32.92 -5.34
CA SER A 632 18.02 33.84 -6.21
C SER A 632 16.60 34.14 -5.70
N GLN A 633 16.11 33.44 -4.67
CA GLN A 633 14.75 33.56 -4.15
C GLN A 633 14.34 35.01 -3.87
N ALA A 634 15.19 35.77 -3.16
CA ALA A 634 14.88 37.12 -2.68
C ALA A 634 14.48 38.11 -3.80
N TRP A 635 14.98 37.92 -5.02
CA TRP A 635 14.65 38.79 -6.15
C TRP A 635 13.77 38.11 -7.20
N LEU A 636 13.88 36.79 -7.37
CA LEU A 636 13.15 36.06 -8.41
C LEU A 636 11.71 35.74 -7.98
N GLU A 637 11.50 35.34 -6.73
CA GLU A 637 10.17 35.00 -6.23
C GLU A 637 9.20 36.20 -6.28
N PRO A 638 9.56 37.42 -5.80
CA PRO A 638 8.62 38.53 -5.83
C PRO A 638 8.34 39.08 -7.24
N LYS A 639 9.33 38.99 -8.16
CA LYS A 639 9.23 39.58 -9.50
C LYS A 639 8.64 38.62 -10.54
N PHE A 640 8.98 37.33 -10.45
CA PHE A 640 8.64 36.30 -11.42
C PHE A 640 8.21 35.00 -10.71
N PRO A 641 7.08 35.02 -9.97
CA PRO A 641 6.70 33.92 -9.09
C PRO A 641 6.48 32.58 -9.81
N GLN A 642 5.97 32.60 -11.05
CA GLN A 642 5.82 31.38 -11.85
C GLN A 642 7.17 30.78 -12.26
N VAL A 643 8.15 31.62 -12.62
CA VAL A 643 9.50 31.17 -12.98
C VAL A 643 10.20 30.62 -11.75
N TRP A 644 10.08 31.32 -10.61
CA TRP A 644 10.56 30.85 -9.32
C TRP A 644 9.98 29.47 -8.97
N PHE A 645 8.65 29.32 -9.03
CA PHE A 645 7.98 28.07 -8.73
C PHE A 645 8.46 26.91 -9.62
N ARG A 646 8.65 27.15 -10.92
CA ARG A 646 9.18 26.14 -11.86
C ARG A 646 10.61 25.72 -11.51
N LEU A 647 11.49 26.68 -11.20
CA LEU A 647 12.87 26.38 -10.77
C LEU A 647 12.90 25.63 -9.43
N LEU A 648 12.00 26.00 -8.52
CA LEU A 648 11.86 25.34 -7.23
C LEU A 648 11.41 23.88 -7.39
N CYS A 649 10.42 23.61 -8.24
CA CYS A 649 10.01 22.25 -8.60
C CYS A 649 11.19 21.45 -9.16
N TRP A 650 11.95 22.04 -10.08
CA TRP A 650 13.10 21.37 -10.70
C TRP A 650 14.23 21.07 -9.70
N SER A 651 14.50 21.99 -8.78
CA SER A 651 15.45 21.81 -7.67
C SER A 651 15.10 20.58 -6.81
N TYR A 652 13.82 20.42 -6.47
CA TYR A 652 13.36 19.26 -5.73
C TYR A 652 13.41 17.97 -6.54
N ASP A 653 12.97 18.00 -7.79
CA ASP A 653 13.01 16.83 -8.67
C ASP A 653 14.44 16.29 -8.83
N LEU A 654 15.44 17.18 -8.90
CA LEU A 654 16.85 16.83 -9.05
C LEU A 654 17.41 15.99 -7.90
N THR A 655 16.83 16.08 -6.71
CA THR A 655 17.38 15.46 -5.47
C THR A 655 16.46 14.37 -4.94
N TYR A 656 15.16 14.63 -4.87
CA TYR A 656 14.17 13.65 -4.40
C TYR A 656 14.02 12.46 -5.35
N SER A 657 14.15 12.67 -6.66
CA SER A 657 14.00 11.58 -7.65
C SER A 657 15.11 10.53 -7.57
N VAL A 658 16.20 10.81 -6.87
CA VAL A 658 17.31 9.87 -6.63
C VAL A 658 17.42 9.45 -5.16
N GLY A 659 16.37 9.66 -4.35
CA GLY A 659 16.33 9.25 -2.95
C GLY A 659 17.16 10.12 -2.00
N GLN A 660 17.44 11.37 -2.37
CA GLN A 660 18.21 12.34 -1.58
C GLN A 660 17.33 13.52 -1.13
N PRO A 661 16.42 13.32 -0.16
CA PRO A 661 15.56 14.40 0.32
C PRO A 661 16.38 15.53 0.96
N ARG A 662 15.89 16.76 0.82
CA ARG A 662 16.48 17.98 1.38
C ARG A 662 15.43 18.78 2.14
N ILE A 663 15.86 19.40 3.24
CA ILE A 663 15.06 20.34 4.02
C ILE A 663 15.67 21.71 3.81
N GLU A 664 14.93 22.60 3.15
CA GLU A 664 15.40 23.94 2.78
C GLU A 664 14.64 25.04 3.54
N GLN A 665 13.54 24.69 4.19
CA GLN A 665 12.75 25.55 5.06
C GLN A 665 12.34 24.78 6.31
N THR A 666 12.32 25.46 7.44
CA THR A 666 11.88 24.94 8.74
C THR A 666 10.70 25.75 9.25
N LEU A 667 9.82 25.13 10.03
CA LEU A 667 8.69 25.82 10.63
C LEU A 667 9.14 26.87 11.66
N PRO A 668 8.42 28.00 11.78
CA PRO A 668 8.64 28.91 12.90
C PRO A 668 8.27 28.23 14.22
N THR A 669 8.89 28.69 15.32
CA THR A 669 8.55 28.26 16.68
C THR A 669 7.06 28.50 16.97
N LEU A 670 6.41 27.55 17.64
CA LEU A 670 5.01 27.69 18.04
C LEU A 670 4.82 28.97 18.87
N PRO A 671 3.81 29.80 18.57
CA PRO A 671 3.46 30.93 19.41
C PRO A 671 3.05 30.46 20.81
N ARG A 672 3.12 31.35 21.79
CA ARG A 672 2.46 31.10 23.08
C ARG A 672 0.94 30.98 22.87
N PRO A 673 0.22 30.19 23.68
CA PRO A 673 -1.24 30.14 23.62
C PRO A 673 -1.83 31.56 23.68
N GLY A 674 -2.69 31.91 22.71
CA GLY A 674 -3.32 33.24 22.62
C GLY A 674 -2.62 34.28 21.75
N THR A 675 -1.46 33.97 21.13
CA THR A 675 -0.81 34.86 20.16
C THR A 675 -1.23 34.53 18.72
N THR A 676 -1.67 35.52 17.94
CA THR A 676 -1.98 35.35 16.52
C THR A 676 -0.70 35.27 15.68
N LEU A 677 -0.59 34.26 14.82
CA LEU A 677 0.52 34.13 13.87
C LEU A 677 0.47 35.29 12.86
N PRO A 678 1.63 35.90 12.51
CA PRO A 678 1.68 36.84 11.41
C PRO A 678 1.25 36.14 10.12
N ARG A 679 0.26 36.71 9.44
CA ARG A 679 -0.28 36.12 8.21
C ARG A 679 0.77 36.15 7.11
N PRO A 680 0.89 35.08 6.29
CA PRO A 680 1.67 35.14 5.06
C PRO A 680 1.19 36.32 4.21
N MET A 681 2.09 37.19 3.76
CA MET A 681 1.73 38.22 2.79
C MET A 681 1.29 37.57 1.48
N VAL A 682 -0.01 37.58 1.21
CA VAL A 682 -0.55 37.19 -0.10
C VAL A 682 -0.37 38.38 -1.03
N THR A 683 0.45 38.22 -2.08
CA THR A 683 0.56 39.22 -3.14
C THR A 683 -0.74 39.15 -3.95
N ALA A 684 -1.47 40.26 -4.03
CA ALA A 684 -2.68 40.34 -4.85
C ALA A 684 -2.29 40.06 -6.30
N GLY A 685 -2.67 38.89 -6.81
CA GLY A 685 -2.50 38.55 -8.22
C GLY A 685 -3.38 39.49 -9.05
N THR A 686 -2.77 40.20 -9.99
CA THR A 686 -3.49 40.85 -11.09
C THR A 686 -4.21 39.75 -11.86
N ILE A 687 -5.51 39.60 -11.63
CA ILE A 687 -6.41 38.89 -12.54
C ILE A 687 -6.42 39.71 -13.83
N GLN A 688 -5.49 39.41 -14.75
CA GLN A 688 -5.61 39.88 -16.12
C GLN A 688 -6.74 39.08 -16.75
N SER A 689 -7.89 39.73 -16.89
CA SER A 689 -8.96 39.30 -17.79
C SER A 689 -8.37 38.94 -19.15
N PRO A 690 -8.75 37.82 -19.78
CA PRO A 690 -8.42 37.61 -21.17
C PRO A 690 -9.11 38.71 -21.97
N ASN A 691 -8.33 39.47 -22.74
CA ASN A 691 -8.89 40.41 -23.72
C ASN A 691 -9.74 39.63 -24.75
N PRO A 692 -10.81 40.26 -25.27
CA PRO A 692 -11.88 39.61 -26.03
C PRO A 692 -11.44 38.93 -27.32
#